data_AF-A0A937N552-F1
#
_entry.id   AF-A0A937N552-F1
#
_cell.length_a   1.000
_cell.length_b   1.000
_cell.length_c   1.000
_cell.angle_alpha   90.00
_cell.angle_beta   90.00
_cell.angle_gamma   90.00
#
_symmetry.space_group_name_H-M   'P 1'
#
loop_
_entity.id
_entity.type
_entity.pdbx_description
1 polymer ?
#
loop_
_entity_poly.entity_id
_entity_poly.type
_entity_poly.pdbx_seq_one_letter_code
_entity_poly.pdbx_strand_id
1 'polypeptide(L)'
;MNHYLTWRPTRWMTRRVSSTLVAFVASLVFLAASGTSLAMEAGTAVFPGEHWEDATPASQNVDPDKLQAAVRHIEEHSGSNGIARLVIVRNGRMIWKGPEADTRQRVWSVTKAFTSTAHGLLIEDGRCTLETLAKDFDPALAEHYPKVTLRHLATMTSGIDGVGGSYDYDDRRRGDQNALVDPLPPFFAPGTKYMYWDEATQHYGFVLTKIAGQPLQEYLERRVLDPIGMTRFHWNVDGTGKVPNWTGGIEISASDLARFGHLFLHQGKWDGKQLVPAEWVREATRVQVPASIPDALPTSDRKGAGMYGYHWWPNGIKPDGERKWPDAPITAYARSGYNNNDLFVIPPWNMVIVRLGLDQREDEITGAEYNQFLKLVGAAILDPVVEGQRRVWHPVTVNFRGLAASETGDSPNPFLDYRMQVTFVGPSGQRYVVPGFFDGDGHGGGDGDVWRVRFTPDEAGKWTFEASFRTGSDIAVSLDPNAGEAAGCDGQSGVFEVGALDPDAPGYLKWGRLEYVGGHYLKFKDGPYWIRGGTDSPENFLAYAGFDSTPPSHKYADHAEDWRPGDPDWGGGKGRAILGALNYLASKHVNSIYFLTMNIGGDGGDVCPWTGSPNPKGSPDNDNLHFDISKLRQWETVFAHAQRKGIFLHFVFNEAEEPNKRELDDGELGRERKLYYREMIARFGHHLALEWNLCEEYNIGFDLGPERVRAFADFVRAVDPYDHPITVHSAKDPIEALRFTFGDERFSLTSIQLGQRKIDELTEQFREATAKTGRPLPVSMDEFTIDKGQEKGWIPVDDAERWRKEKLWPTYLSGGNIEFILGDLLETDSFKTRERDKLWDYVWYARRFVEELPFHEMQPADKLIAGAASIEVTRSRGTKTDRMGPQVFAKSGEVYALYLPSATSTGRLDLSAVEGSLTLRWYNPRGGRFEGKTAELQGGQTVPLGSPPSSPGDDWVVLITTVCR
;
A
#
# COMPACT_ATOMS: atom_id res chain seq x y z
N MET A 1 41.07 -47.82 5.28
CA MET A 1 42.29 -48.62 5.01
C MET A 1 42.19 -49.10 3.57
N ASN A 2 43.13 -48.91 2.64
CA ASN A 2 44.54 -48.52 2.75
C ASN A 2 44.98 -47.73 1.50
N HIS A 3 46.00 -46.90 1.73
CA HIS A 3 46.56 -45.87 0.86
C HIS A 3 47.40 -46.37 -0.34
N TYR A 4 47.43 -45.53 -1.39
CA TYR A 4 48.44 -45.44 -2.45
C TYR A 4 48.85 -43.94 -2.51
N LEU A 5 50.13 -43.58 -2.30
CA LEU A 5 51.25 -43.41 -3.27
C LEU A 5 51.39 -41.99 -3.88
N THR A 6 52.36 -41.26 -3.31
CA THR A 6 53.51 -40.53 -3.92
C THR A 6 53.41 -39.50 -5.06
N TRP A 7 54.10 -38.37 -4.78
CA TRP A 7 55.13 -37.65 -5.57
C TRP A 7 54.80 -36.51 -6.57
N ARG A 8 55.57 -35.41 -6.42
CA ARG A 8 55.69 -34.19 -7.26
C ARG A 8 56.73 -34.42 -8.41
N PRO A 9 57.45 -33.44 -9.06
CA PRO A 9 57.36 -31.94 -9.16
C PRO A 9 57.78 -31.28 -10.54
N THR A 10 57.63 -29.93 -10.64
CA THR A 10 58.49 -28.90 -11.37
C THR A 10 58.64 -28.93 -12.91
N ARG A 11 58.92 -27.86 -13.70
CA ARG A 11 58.90 -26.36 -13.70
C ARG A 11 59.47 -25.89 -15.08
N TRP A 12 59.37 -24.58 -15.40
CA TRP A 12 60.06 -23.76 -16.44
C TRP A 12 59.44 -23.69 -17.87
N MET A 13 59.52 -22.62 -18.68
CA MET A 13 59.75 -21.15 -18.59
C MET A 13 59.84 -20.64 -20.05
N THR A 14 59.32 -19.45 -20.42
CA THR A 14 59.98 -18.53 -21.38
C THR A 14 59.43 -17.09 -21.30
N ARG A 15 60.36 -16.13 -21.33
CA ARG A 15 60.23 -14.65 -21.32
C ARG A 15 60.26 -14.05 -22.74
N ARG A 16 59.79 -12.79 -22.89
CA ARG A 16 60.45 -11.59 -23.52
C ARG A 16 59.38 -10.47 -23.74
N VAL A 17 59.57 -9.15 -23.64
CA VAL A 17 60.72 -8.18 -23.62
C VAL A 17 60.33 -6.91 -22.82
N SER A 18 61.34 -6.21 -22.29
CA SER A 18 61.35 -4.91 -21.60
C SER A 18 61.09 -3.66 -22.45
N SER A 19 60.58 -2.59 -21.80
CA SER A 19 61.04 -1.17 -21.85
C SER A 19 60.00 -0.26 -21.16
N THR A 20 60.23 0.88 -20.50
CA THR A 20 61.36 1.49 -19.78
C THR A 20 60.72 2.54 -18.84
N LEU A 21 61.28 2.68 -17.64
CA LEU A 21 60.99 3.68 -16.62
C LEU A 21 61.12 5.13 -17.16
N VAL A 22 60.12 6.00 -16.93
CA VAL A 22 60.32 7.45 -16.73
C VAL A 22 59.57 7.83 -15.46
N ALA A 23 60.32 8.30 -14.47
CA ALA A 23 59.83 8.74 -13.18
C ALA A 23 59.91 10.27 -13.08
N PHE A 24 58.86 10.84 -12.49
CA PHE A 24 58.85 12.01 -11.60
C PHE A 24 59.27 13.38 -12.18
N VAL A 25 58.30 14.32 -12.29
CA VAL A 25 57.98 15.38 -11.31
C VAL A 25 56.99 16.34 -11.97
N ALA A 26 55.76 16.44 -11.46
CA ALA A 26 55.03 17.70 -11.22
C ALA A 26 53.52 17.45 -10.99
N SER A 27 52.97 18.15 -9.99
CA SER A 27 51.55 18.46 -9.79
C SER A 27 50.67 17.41 -9.11
N LEU A 28 50.95 17.15 -7.83
CA LEU A 28 49.94 16.85 -6.82
C LEU A 28 49.38 18.18 -6.29
N VAL A 29 48.30 18.66 -6.90
CA VAL A 29 47.35 19.55 -6.24
C VAL A 29 46.15 18.68 -5.92
N PHE A 30 46.00 18.38 -4.63
CA PHE A 30 44.86 17.68 -4.05
C PHE A 30 43.56 18.43 -4.41
N LEU A 31 42.74 17.84 -5.28
CA LEU A 31 41.31 18.11 -5.31
C LEU A 31 40.64 17.16 -4.31
N ALA A 32 40.77 17.49 -3.02
CA ALA A 32 39.88 16.99 -1.99
C ALA A 32 38.83 18.08 -1.74
N ALA A 33 37.96 18.29 -2.73
CA ALA A 33 36.67 18.92 -2.47
C ALA A 33 35.78 17.82 -1.91
N SER A 34 35.68 17.83 -0.59
CA SER A 34 34.76 17.05 0.24
C SER A 34 33.34 17.13 -0.33
N GLY A 35 32.96 16.14 -1.12
CA GLY A 35 31.56 15.74 -1.27
C GLY A 35 31.14 15.12 0.05
N THR A 36 30.65 15.95 0.97
CA THR A 36 29.88 15.46 2.11
C THR A 36 28.64 14.77 1.55
N SER A 37 28.72 13.44 1.46
CA SER A 37 27.55 12.57 1.59
C SER A 37 26.90 12.92 2.93
N LEU A 38 25.95 13.86 2.89
CA LEU A 38 24.95 13.99 3.94
C LEU A 38 23.99 12.84 3.71
N ALA A 39 24.37 11.65 4.16
CA ALA A 39 23.38 10.72 4.65
C ALA A 39 22.63 11.47 5.76
N MET A 40 21.46 12.03 5.46
CA MET A 40 20.56 12.50 6.50
C MET A 40 20.18 11.28 7.33
N GLU A 41 20.89 11.09 8.45
CA GLU A 41 20.38 10.28 9.54
C GLU A 41 18.96 10.75 9.83
N ALA A 42 18.03 9.81 9.94
CA ALA A 42 16.69 10.06 10.46
C ALA A 42 16.84 10.96 11.70
N GLY A 43 16.30 12.18 11.63
CA GLY A 43 16.70 13.29 12.49
C GLY A 43 16.90 12.88 13.95
N THR A 44 18.11 13.07 14.47
CA THR A 44 18.42 12.84 15.88
C THR A 44 17.40 13.60 16.73
N ALA A 45 16.68 12.87 17.60
CA ALA A 45 15.73 13.47 18.54
C ALA A 45 16.39 14.62 19.30
N VAL A 46 15.76 15.79 19.31
CA VAL A 46 16.28 16.98 19.98
C VAL A 46 15.88 16.92 21.46
N PHE A 47 16.86 17.12 22.33
CA PHE A 47 16.66 17.19 23.76
C PHE A 47 16.99 18.60 24.24
N PRO A 48 16.15 19.22 25.08
CA PRO A 48 16.39 20.57 25.58
C PRO A 48 17.61 20.63 26.51
N GLY A 49 18.45 21.65 26.33
CA GLY A 49 19.57 21.99 27.22
C GLY A 49 19.07 22.61 28.53
N GLU A 50 19.66 23.73 28.99
CA GLU A 50 19.12 24.48 30.14
C GLU A 50 17.70 25.00 29.87
N HIS A 51 17.47 25.48 28.66
CA HIS A 51 16.17 25.93 28.17
C HIS A 51 15.72 25.08 26.97
N TRP A 52 14.42 25.12 26.70
CA TRP A 52 13.87 24.60 25.44
C TRP A 52 14.34 25.46 24.27
N GLU A 53 14.63 24.82 23.13
CA GLU A 53 14.80 25.53 21.86
C GLU A 53 13.41 25.95 21.36
N ASP A 54 13.19 27.25 21.18
CA ASP A 54 11.95 27.77 20.61
C ASP A 54 11.95 27.59 19.09
N ALA A 55 10.79 27.27 18.53
CA ALA A 55 10.57 27.13 17.09
C ALA A 55 9.20 27.67 16.70
N THR A 56 9.06 28.15 15.46
CA THR A 56 7.72 28.46 14.95
C THR A 56 6.97 27.15 14.66
N PRO A 57 5.63 27.11 14.81
CA PRO A 57 4.83 25.94 14.41
C PRO A 57 5.13 25.49 12.97
N ALA A 58 5.21 26.45 12.03
CA ALA A 58 5.49 26.18 10.62
C ALA A 58 6.82 25.44 10.41
N SER A 59 7.88 25.81 11.13
CA SER A 59 9.19 25.13 11.03
C SER A 59 9.17 23.67 11.51
N GLN A 60 8.12 23.27 12.23
CA GLN A 60 7.94 21.92 12.76
C GLN A 60 6.78 21.18 12.06
N ASN A 61 6.42 21.58 10.83
CA ASN A 61 5.28 21.04 10.07
C ASN A 61 3.95 21.13 10.82
N VAL A 62 3.69 22.30 11.43
CA VAL A 62 2.40 22.62 12.06
C VAL A 62 1.86 23.92 11.49
N ASP A 63 0.62 23.89 11.00
CA ASP A 63 -0.13 25.06 10.57
C ASP A 63 -0.34 26.03 11.76
N PRO A 64 0.26 27.23 11.73
CA PRO A 64 0.19 28.17 12.85
C PRO A 64 -1.24 28.61 13.18
N ASP A 65 -2.09 28.82 12.17
CA ASP A 65 -3.44 29.35 12.34
C ASP A 65 -4.38 28.29 12.91
N LYS A 66 -4.26 27.04 12.43
CA LYS A 66 -5.00 25.89 12.99
C LYS A 66 -4.54 25.59 14.41
N LEU A 67 -3.24 25.67 14.70
CA LEU A 67 -2.74 25.53 16.07
C LEU A 67 -3.28 26.63 16.97
N GLN A 68 -3.30 27.89 16.50
CA GLN A 68 -3.87 29.00 17.25
C GLN A 68 -5.38 28.81 17.49
N ALA A 69 -6.11 28.23 16.54
CA ALA A 69 -7.52 27.87 16.72
C ALA A 69 -7.70 26.80 17.82
N ALA A 70 -6.82 25.80 17.88
CA ALA A 70 -6.81 24.82 18.96
C ALA A 70 -6.53 25.50 20.32
N VAL A 71 -5.54 26.41 20.37
CA VAL A 71 -5.21 27.17 21.58
C VAL A 71 -6.38 28.05 22.05
N ARG A 72 -7.08 28.73 21.12
CA ARG A 72 -8.29 29.51 21.47
C ARG A 72 -9.39 28.62 22.03
N HIS A 73 -9.63 27.46 21.43
CA HIS A 73 -10.64 26.50 21.93
C HIS A 73 -10.36 26.13 23.39
N ILE A 74 -9.13 25.80 23.75
CA ILE A 74 -8.82 25.44 25.14
C ILE A 74 -8.85 26.66 26.08
N GLU A 75 -8.52 27.85 25.58
CA GLU A 75 -8.62 29.11 26.33
C GLU A 75 -10.08 29.46 26.66
N GLU A 76 -11.01 29.28 25.72
CA GLU A 76 -12.45 29.55 25.89
C GLU A 76 -13.14 28.64 26.92
N HIS A 77 -12.53 27.48 27.21
CA HIS A 77 -13.00 26.52 28.20
C HIS A 77 -12.08 26.47 29.43
N SER A 78 -11.27 27.50 29.63
CA SER A 78 -10.40 27.67 30.79
C SER A 78 -10.91 28.84 31.65
N GLY A 79 -10.74 28.73 32.98
CA GLY A 79 -11.04 29.82 33.90
C GLY A 79 -9.94 30.89 33.95
N SER A 80 -9.84 31.58 35.08
CA SER A 80 -9.12 32.85 35.25
C SER A 80 -7.62 32.83 34.89
N ASN A 81 -6.95 31.68 34.92
CA ASN A 81 -5.55 31.56 34.52
C ASN A 81 -5.34 31.04 33.07
N GLY A 82 -6.43 30.74 32.37
CA GLY A 82 -6.47 30.53 30.92
C GLY A 82 -5.40 29.57 30.39
N ILE A 83 -4.69 30.03 29.36
CA ILE A 83 -3.54 29.35 28.76
C ILE A 83 -2.18 29.91 29.23
N ALA A 84 -2.16 30.68 30.34
CA ALA A 84 -0.95 31.36 30.81
C ALA A 84 0.22 30.39 31.04
N ARG A 85 -0.08 29.14 31.40
CA ARG A 85 0.89 28.06 31.68
C ARG A 85 0.70 26.86 30.74
N LEU A 86 0.36 27.13 29.49
CA LEU A 86 0.33 26.15 28.40
C LEU A 86 1.70 26.09 27.71
N VAL A 87 2.20 24.88 27.47
CA VAL A 87 3.32 24.62 26.57
C VAL A 87 2.96 23.52 25.59
N ILE A 88 3.40 23.67 24.34
CA ILE A 88 3.30 22.64 23.30
C ILE A 88 4.71 22.43 22.75
N VAL A 89 5.23 21.22 22.94
CA VAL A 89 6.54 20.80 22.44
C VAL A 89 6.33 19.80 21.33
N ARG A 90 7.00 19.99 20.21
CA ARG A 90 7.00 19.06 19.07
C ARG A 90 8.41 18.88 18.55
N ASN A 91 8.80 17.64 18.25
CA ASN A 91 10.16 17.33 17.78
C ASN A 91 11.27 17.84 18.71
N GLY A 92 10.99 17.89 20.02
CA GLY A 92 11.92 18.40 21.03
C GLY A 92 12.06 19.93 21.09
N ARG A 93 11.24 20.68 20.34
CA ARG A 93 11.24 22.15 20.33
C ARG A 93 9.93 22.73 20.83
N MET A 94 10.00 23.87 21.50
CA MET A 94 8.85 24.60 22.00
C MET A 94 8.18 25.36 20.85
N ILE A 95 6.96 24.97 20.47
CA ILE A 95 6.21 25.60 19.37
C ILE A 95 5.08 26.53 19.87
N TRP A 96 4.72 26.42 21.15
CA TRP A 96 3.81 27.33 21.82
C TRP A 96 4.18 27.45 23.30
N LYS A 97 4.24 28.67 23.82
CA LYS A 97 4.62 28.96 25.21
C LYS A 97 3.79 30.10 25.80
N GLY A 98 3.03 29.79 26.84
CA GLY A 98 2.30 30.79 27.63
C GLY A 98 3.26 31.67 28.45
N PRO A 99 2.86 32.92 28.78
CA PRO A 99 3.70 33.90 29.48
C PRO A 99 4.18 33.47 30.87
N GLU A 100 3.51 32.51 31.50
CA GLU A 100 3.83 31.98 32.82
C GLU A 100 4.25 30.49 32.78
N ALA A 101 4.64 29.97 31.62
CA ALA A 101 5.02 28.55 31.45
C ALA A 101 6.10 28.05 32.44
N ASP A 102 7.02 28.93 32.86
CA ASP A 102 8.09 28.62 33.80
C ASP A 102 7.71 28.86 35.28
N THR A 103 6.49 29.36 35.54
CA THR A 103 5.99 29.57 36.90
C THR A 103 5.63 28.24 37.54
N ARG A 104 6.08 28.04 38.78
CA ARG A 104 5.78 26.81 39.53
C ARG A 104 4.42 26.84 40.20
N GLN A 105 3.80 25.67 40.21
CA GLN A 105 2.66 25.40 41.04
C GLN A 105 2.58 23.93 41.42
N ARG A 106 1.71 23.64 42.38
CA ARG A 106 1.34 22.28 42.73
C ARG A 106 0.56 21.62 41.58
N VAL A 107 1.00 20.46 41.14
CA VAL A 107 0.38 19.71 40.02
C VAL A 107 -0.48 18.53 40.46
N TRP A 108 -0.68 18.39 41.77
CA TRP A 108 -1.61 17.41 42.35
C TRP A 108 -1.35 16.00 41.81
N SER A 109 -2.39 15.28 41.39
CA SER A 109 -2.28 13.88 40.97
C SER A 109 -1.38 13.59 39.78
N VAL A 110 -0.87 14.59 39.05
CA VAL A 110 0.26 14.37 38.12
C VAL A 110 1.44 13.72 38.86
N THR A 111 1.63 14.05 40.14
CA THR A 111 2.64 13.51 41.06
C THR A 111 2.74 11.99 41.05
N LYS A 112 1.61 11.28 40.93
CA LYS A 112 1.55 9.82 40.94
C LYS A 112 2.37 9.15 39.83
N ALA A 113 2.62 9.85 38.72
CA ALA A 113 3.48 9.37 37.63
C ALA A 113 4.96 9.27 38.04
N PHE A 114 5.42 10.17 38.91
CA PHE A 114 6.77 10.13 39.47
C PHE A 114 6.92 8.96 40.44
N THR A 115 5.90 8.69 41.28
CA THR A 115 5.83 7.47 42.10
C THR A 115 5.90 6.20 41.25
N SER A 116 5.14 6.15 40.15
CA SER A 116 5.19 5.03 39.20
C SER A 116 6.55 4.89 38.54
N THR A 117 7.20 5.99 38.18
CA THR A 117 8.56 5.98 37.61
C THR A 117 9.57 5.39 38.59
N ALA A 118 9.49 5.76 39.87
CA ALA A 118 10.34 5.18 40.90
C ALA A 118 10.18 3.65 41.01
N HIS A 119 8.95 3.12 40.87
CA HIS A 119 8.73 1.67 40.86
C HIS A 119 9.43 0.98 39.69
N GLY A 120 9.32 1.52 38.47
CA GLY A 120 10.03 0.98 37.31
C GLY A 120 11.55 0.93 37.50
N LEU A 121 12.12 1.98 38.09
CA LEU A 121 13.56 2.03 38.40
C LEU A 121 13.96 1.03 39.50
N LEU A 122 13.10 0.80 40.50
CA LEU A 122 13.38 -0.18 41.56
C LEU A 122 13.28 -1.62 41.04
N ILE A 123 12.45 -1.88 40.03
CA ILE A 123 12.43 -3.15 39.30
C ILE A 123 13.73 -3.33 38.51
N GLU A 124 14.18 -2.30 37.79
CA GLU A 124 15.46 -2.32 37.06
C GLU A 124 16.64 -2.60 38.00
N ASP A 125 16.64 -2.01 39.19
CA ASP A 125 17.64 -2.23 40.23
C ASP A 125 17.54 -3.62 40.89
N GLY A 126 16.56 -4.46 40.51
CA GLY A 126 16.34 -5.80 41.06
C GLY A 126 15.82 -5.80 42.51
N ARG A 127 15.24 -4.69 42.97
CA ARG A 127 14.83 -4.51 44.38
C ARG A 127 13.40 -4.92 44.66
N CYS A 128 12.56 -4.95 43.63
CA CYS A 128 11.19 -5.44 43.72
C CYS A 128 10.68 -5.94 42.35
N THR A 129 9.46 -6.45 42.36
CA THR A 129 8.69 -6.86 41.18
C THR A 129 7.24 -6.38 41.35
N LEU A 130 6.45 -6.42 40.28
CA LEU A 130 5.01 -6.16 40.35
C LEU A 130 4.27 -7.09 41.34
N GLU A 131 4.80 -8.28 41.62
CA GLU A 131 4.22 -9.25 42.54
C GLU A 131 4.75 -9.14 43.98
N THR A 132 5.62 -8.16 44.25
CA THR A 132 6.11 -7.90 45.61
C THR A 132 4.95 -7.52 46.52
N LEU A 133 4.84 -8.20 47.67
CA LEU A 133 3.76 -7.98 48.63
C LEU A 133 4.01 -6.70 49.43
N ALA A 134 3.00 -5.83 49.50
CA ALA A 134 3.11 -4.55 50.20
C ALA A 134 3.39 -4.74 51.71
N LYS A 135 2.78 -5.77 52.33
CA LYS A 135 2.93 -6.07 53.76
C LYS A 135 4.36 -6.36 54.22
N ASP A 136 5.24 -6.77 53.30
CA ASP A 136 6.62 -7.11 53.64
C ASP A 136 7.47 -5.85 53.92
N PHE A 137 6.95 -4.67 53.52
CA PHE A 137 7.57 -3.37 53.71
C PHE A 137 6.70 -2.39 54.52
N ASP A 138 5.40 -2.66 54.59
CA ASP A 138 4.44 -1.98 55.47
C ASP A 138 3.69 -3.01 56.33
N PRO A 139 4.24 -3.38 57.51
CA PRO A 139 3.66 -4.41 58.36
C PRO A 139 2.23 -4.11 58.82
N ALA A 140 1.79 -2.84 58.81
CA ALA A 140 0.41 -2.48 59.14
C ALA A 140 -0.61 -3.11 58.19
N LEU A 141 -0.21 -3.36 56.93
CA LEU A 141 -1.06 -4.00 55.92
C LEU A 141 -1.22 -5.52 56.14
N ALA A 142 -0.45 -6.16 57.01
CA ALA A 142 -0.42 -7.61 57.13
C ALA A 142 -1.77 -8.22 57.58
N GLU A 143 -2.52 -7.50 58.42
CA GLU A 143 -3.80 -7.98 58.95
C GLU A 143 -4.91 -7.99 57.89
N HIS A 144 -5.11 -6.88 57.18
CA HIS A 144 -6.24 -6.71 56.26
C HIS A 144 -5.88 -6.93 54.78
N TYR A 145 -4.61 -6.77 54.41
CA TYR A 145 -4.14 -6.76 53.02
C TYR A 145 -2.98 -7.73 52.75
N PRO A 146 -3.03 -9.00 53.21
CA PRO A 146 -1.89 -9.92 53.15
C PRO A 146 -1.46 -10.32 51.73
N LYS A 147 -2.30 -10.04 50.73
CA LYS A 147 -2.11 -10.38 49.31
C LYS A 147 -1.99 -9.17 48.39
N VAL A 148 -2.04 -7.94 48.92
CA VAL A 148 -1.86 -6.74 48.10
C VAL A 148 -0.41 -6.70 47.60
N THR A 149 -0.27 -6.47 46.30
CA THR A 149 1.03 -6.40 45.62
C THR A 149 1.26 -5.00 45.09
N LEU A 150 2.50 -4.69 44.68
CA LEU A 150 2.80 -3.43 44.01
C LEU A 150 2.02 -3.24 42.70
N ARG A 151 1.64 -4.33 42.00
CA ARG A 151 0.72 -4.28 40.86
C ARG A 151 -0.62 -3.70 41.27
N HIS A 152 -1.25 -4.26 42.30
CA HIS A 152 -2.56 -3.81 42.79
C HIS A 152 -2.56 -2.33 43.18
N LEU A 153 -1.45 -1.87 43.77
CA LEU A 153 -1.25 -0.46 44.12
C LEU A 153 -1.08 0.42 42.89
N ALA A 154 -0.23 0.04 41.94
CA ALA A 154 0.01 0.78 40.71
C ALA A 154 -1.24 0.89 39.81
N THR A 155 -2.14 -0.09 39.87
CA THR A 155 -3.38 -0.13 39.09
C THR A 155 -4.61 0.39 39.83
N MET A 156 -4.48 0.86 41.07
CA MET A 156 -5.62 1.29 41.90
C MET A 156 -6.70 0.21 42.11
N THR A 157 -6.26 -1.05 42.30
CA THR A 157 -7.13 -2.22 42.50
C THR A 157 -6.87 -2.92 43.83
N SER A 158 -6.20 -2.28 44.78
CA SER A 158 -5.82 -2.88 46.07
C SER A 158 -6.98 -3.07 47.06
N GLY A 159 -8.04 -2.26 46.95
CA GLY A 159 -9.15 -2.26 47.90
C GLY A 159 -8.85 -1.62 49.26
N ILE A 160 -7.69 -0.96 49.40
CA ILE A 160 -7.23 -0.33 50.65
C ILE A 160 -8.17 0.79 51.12
N ASP A 161 -8.73 0.61 52.30
CA ASP A 161 -9.44 1.61 53.10
C ASP A 161 -8.60 2.03 54.31
N GLY A 162 -8.91 3.18 54.92
CA GLY A 162 -8.25 3.62 56.15
C GLY A 162 -9.06 4.60 57.00
N VAL A 163 -8.72 4.66 58.30
CA VAL A 163 -9.39 5.54 59.26
C VAL A 163 -9.17 7.01 58.87
N GLY A 164 -10.26 7.73 58.60
CA GLY A 164 -10.18 9.11 58.11
C GLY A 164 -9.89 9.23 56.60
N GLY A 165 -10.16 8.19 55.81
CA GLY A 165 -10.05 8.26 54.35
C GLY A 165 -10.98 9.30 53.69
N SER A 166 -10.63 9.65 52.46
CA SER A 166 -11.26 10.62 51.56
C SER A 166 -12.73 10.34 51.23
N TYR A 167 -13.17 9.09 51.45
CA TYR A 167 -14.49 8.57 51.08
C TYR A 167 -15.28 8.03 52.30
N ASP A 168 -14.97 8.47 53.52
CA ASP A 168 -15.88 8.28 54.67
C ASP A 168 -17.16 9.12 54.44
N TYR A 169 -18.33 8.48 54.52
CA TYR A 169 -19.65 9.07 54.21
C TYR A 169 -20.14 10.09 55.26
N ASP A 170 -19.37 10.30 56.32
CA ASP A 170 -19.60 11.32 57.34
C ASP A 170 -18.61 12.48 57.11
N ASP A 171 -19.06 13.62 56.58
CA ASP A 171 -18.23 14.83 56.39
C ASP A 171 -17.55 15.31 57.69
N ARG A 172 -17.98 14.81 58.86
CA ARG A 172 -17.36 15.07 60.16
C ARG A 172 -16.18 14.13 60.50
N ARG A 173 -15.85 13.17 59.63
CA ARG A 173 -14.79 12.15 59.80
C ARG A 173 -13.75 12.09 58.68
N ARG A 174 -13.80 12.99 57.69
CA ARG A 174 -12.72 13.13 56.69
C ARG A 174 -11.41 13.44 57.41
N GLY A 175 -10.44 12.53 57.31
CA GLY A 175 -9.08 12.71 57.80
C GLY A 175 -8.20 13.41 56.77
N ASP A 176 -6.91 13.49 57.07
CA ASP A 176 -5.93 14.14 56.20
C ASP A 176 -5.62 13.25 54.98
N GLN A 177 -6.12 13.65 53.81
CA GLN A 177 -5.88 12.99 52.51
C GLN A 177 -4.41 13.01 52.08
N ASN A 178 -3.56 13.69 52.84
CA ASN A 178 -2.12 13.79 52.63
C ASN A 178 -1.32 13.00 53.68
N ALA A 179 -1.97 12.27 54.59
CA ALA A 179 -1.36 11.47 55.64
C ALA A 179 -1.54 9.96 55.36
N LEU A 180 -0.51 9.16 55.60
CA LEU A 180 -0.63 7.70 55.56
C LEU A 180 -1.71 7.22 56.54
N VAL A 181 -2.75 6.60 56.00
CA VAL A 181 -3.89 6.11 56.78
C VAL A 181 -3.57 4.78 57.47
N ASP A 182 -4.14 4.56 58.65
CA ASP A 182 -4.13 3.24 59.29
C ASP A 182 -5.13 2.32 58.55
N PRO A 183 -4.71 1.13 58.09
CA PRO A 183 -5.54 0.28 57.24
C PRO A 183 -6.79 -0.23 57.96
N LEU A 184 -7.93 -0.14 57.28
CA LEU A 184 -9.22 -0.76 57.66
C LEU A 184 -9.46 -2.06 56.87
N PRO A 185 -10.49 -2.86 57.19
CA PRO A 185 -10.89 -3.98 56.32
C PRO A 185 -11.14 -3.54 54.86
N PRO A 186 -10.79 -4.37 53.86
CA PRO A 186 -10.87 -4.00 52.45
C PRO A 186 -12.31 -3.69 51.98
N PHE A 187 -12.48 -2.62 51.20
CA PHE A 187 -13.76 -2.34 50.51
C PHE A 187 -14.13 -3.42 49.49
N PHE A 188 -13.11 -4.01 48.86
CA PHE A 188 -13.23 -5.09 47.89
C PHE A 188 -11.94 -5.89 47.83
N ALA A 189 -12.02 -7.12 47.34
CA ALA A 189 -10.84 -7.97 47.24
C ALA A 189 -9.82 -7.41 46.21
N PRO A 190 -8.50 -7.48 46.47
CA PRO A 190 -7.49 -7.00 45.54
C PRO A 190 -7.67 -7.56 44.12
N GLY A 191 -7.57 -6.70 43.12
CA GLY A 191 -7.70 -7.05 41.69
C GLY A 191 -9.14 -7.19 41.18
N THR A 192 -10.16 -7.16 42.05
CA THR A 192 -11.55 -7.42 41.63
C THR A 192 -12.34 -6.18 41.18
N LYS A 193 -11.94 -4.99 41.63
CA LYS A 193 -12.55 -3.71 41.26
C LYS A 193 -11.50 -2.62 41.14
N TYR A 194 -11.86 -1.53 40.50
CA TYR A 194 -11.05 -0.32 40.40
C TYR A 194 -11.60 0.79 41.30
N MET A 195 -10.73 1.49 42.02
CA MET A 195 -11.11 2.71 42.74
C MET A 195 -9.96 3.71 42.80
N TYR A 196 -10.17 4.90 42.22
CA TYR A 196 -9.21 5.98 42.28
C TYR A 196 -9.28 6.70 43.63
N TRP A 197 -8.26 6.56 44.47
CA TRP A 197 -8.15 7.29 45.74
C TRP A 197 -6.68 7.54 46.14
N ASP A 198 -6.48 8.39 47.14
CA ASP A 198 -5.15 8.82 47.55
C ASP A 198 -4.49 7.85 48.55
N GLU A 199 -5.27 7.15 49.36
CA GLU A 199 -4.86 6.26 50.45
C GLU A 199 -4.00 5.10 49.93
N ALA A 200 -4.48 4.35 48.93
CA ALA A 200 -3.65 3.31 48.32
C ALA A 200 -2.38 3.89 47.69
N THR A 201 -2.43 5.12 47.16
CA THR A 201 -1.24 5.75 46.57
C THR A 201 -0.23 6.17 47.65
N GLN A 202 -0.68 6.54 48.85
CA GLN A 202 0.20 6.83 49.98
C GLN A 202 0.93 5.56 50.44
N HIS A 203 0.20 4.45 50.65
CA HIS A 203 0.85 3.16 50.97
C HIS A 203 1.81 2.73 49.87
N TYR A 204 1.48 2.99 48.60
CA TYR A 204 2.38 2.73 47.48
C TYR A 204 3.67 3.55 47.55
N GLY A 205 3.57 4.87 47.75
CA GLY A 205 4.73 5.74 47.93
C GLY A 205 5.57 5.36 49.16
N PHE A 206 4.92 4.99 50.26
CA PHE A 206 5.58 4.52 51.48
C PHE A 206 6.36 3.23 51.25
N VAL A 207 5.70 2.20 50.71
CA VAL A 207 6.33 0.91 50.41
C VAL A 207 7.50 1.09 49.44
N LEU A 208 7.35 1.89 48.38
CA LEU A 208 8.46 2.14 47.45
C LEU A 208 9.61 2.90 48.10
N THR A 209 9.35 3.82 49.01
CA THR A 209 10.41 4.49 49.79
C THR A 209 11.16 3.48 50.65
N LYS A 210 10.45 2.58 51.34
CA LYS A 210 11.06 1.52 52.15
C LYS A 210 11.91 0.59 51.29
N ILE A 211 11.39 0.19 50.13
CA ILE A 211 12.14 -0.59 49.14
C ILE A 211 13.37 0.17 48.69
N ALA A 212 13.27 1.48 48.42
CA ALA A 212 14.36 2.35 47.95
C ALA A 212 15.43 2.63 49.02
N GLY A 213 15.10 2.53 50.30
CA GLY A 213 16.00 2.79 51.43
C GLY A 213 16.44 4.25 51.57
N GLN A 214 15.82 5.17 50.81
CA GLN A 214 16.07 6.61 50.79
C GLN A 214 14.79 7.34 50.32
N PRO A 215 14.65 8.65 50.51
CA PRO A 215 13.51 9.42 49.97
C PRO A 215 13.38 9.28 48.45
N LEU A 216 12.15 9.11 47.92
CA LEU A 216 11.97 8.96 46.47
C LEU A 216 12.32 10.24 45.71
N GLN A 217 12.19 11.43 46.31
CA GLN A 217 12.69 12.67 45.72
C GLN A 217 14.19 12.56 45.40
N GLU A 218 15.04 12.29 46.40
CA GLU A 218 16.50 12.15 46.21
C GLU A 218 16.85 11.04 45.21
N TYR A 219 16.08 9.94 45.24
CA TYR A 219 16.24 8.82 44.32
C TYR A 219 15.95 9.24 42.86
N LEU A 220 14.85 9.95 42.62
CA LEU A 220 14.43 10.41 41.29
C LEU A 220 15.29 11.57 40.79
N GLU A 221 15.67 12.52 41.65
CA GLU A 221 16.57 13.62 41.32
C GLU A 221 17.86 13.10 40.70
N ARG A 222 18.55 12.21 41.43
CA ARG A 222 19.80 11.60 40.97
C ARG A 222 19.64 10.77 39.71
N ARG A 223 18.57 9.95 39.61
CA ARG A 223 18.42 8.96 38.52
C ARG A 223 17.86 9.55 37.25
N VAL A 224 16.97 10.54 37.36
CA VAL A 224 16.14 11.02 36.25
C VAL A 224 16.09 12.54 36.17
N LEU A 225 15.70 13.23 37.24
CA LEU A 225 15.34 14.66 37.14
C LEU A 225 16.56 15.55 36.85
N ASP A 226 17.69 15.34 37.53
CA ASP A 226 18.93 16.06 37.26
C ASP A 226 19.44 15.76 35.83
N PRO A 227 19.54 14.48 35.39
CA PRO A 227 19.89 14.16 34.00
C PRO A 227 19.05 14.83 32.91
N ILE A 228 17.76 15.08 33.14
CA ILE A 228 16.88 15.73 32.15
C ILE A 228 16.79 17.26 32.32
N GLY A 229 17.56 17.83 33.26
CA GLY A 229 17.65 19.27 33.49
C GLY A 229 16.56 19.86 34.41
N MET A 230 15.82 19.02 35.14
CA MET A 230 14.83 19.45 36.13
C MET A 230 15.46 19.71 37.50
N THR A 231 16.30 20.75 37.59
CA THR A 231 17.19 21.02 38.75
C THR A 231 16.52 21.70 39.94
N ARG A 232 15.26 22.11 39.78
CA ARG A 232 14.54 22.86 40.80
C ARG A 232 13.19 22.17 41.08
N PHE A 233 13.27 20.91 41.51
CA PHE A 233 12.14 20.08 41.84
C PHE A 233 11.86 20.13 43.35
N HIS A 234 10.59 20.11 43.75
CA HIS A 234 10.23 19.99 45.15
C HIS A 234 9.05 19.04 45.30
N TRP A 235 9.22 18.00 46.13
CA TRP A 235 8.17 17.08 46.52
C TRP A 235 7.89 17.24 48.00
N ASN A 236 6.73 17.80 48.32
CA ASN A 236 6.27 17.93 49.69
C ASN A 236 6.15 16.56 50.40
N VAL A 237 6.48 16.53 51.69
CA VAL A 237 6.27 15.37 52.56
C VAL A 237 4.80 15.23 52.97
N ASP A 238 4.41 14.04 53.42
CA ASP A 238 3.07 13.77 53.92
C ASP A 238 2.76 14.57 55.21
N GLY A 239 1.47 14.70 55.55
CA GLY A 239 1.00 15.49 56.70
C GLY A 239 1.45 14.97 58.07
N THR A 240 2.00 13.76 58.14
CA THR A 240 2.48 13.12 59.38
C THR A 240 3.99 13.18 59.56
N GLY A 241 4.74 13.53 58.52
CA GLY A 241 6.20 13.42 58.48
C GLY A 241 6.73 11.98 58.52
N LYS A 242 5.86 10.97 58.39
CA LYS A 242 6.21 9.54 58.46
C LYS A 242 6.41 8.92 57.07
N VAL A 243 5.83 9.52 56.03
CA VAL A 243 5.98 9.09 54.64
C VAL A 243 6.60 10.23 53.83
N PRO A 244 7.81 10.05 53.28
CA PRO A 244 8.25 10.95 52.23
C PRO A 244 7.38 10.66 51.01
N ASN A 245 6.90 11.68 50.30
CA ASN A 245 6.15 11.63 49.02
C ASN A 245 4.62 11.76 49.11
N TRP A 246 4.12 12.94 49.46
CA TRP A 246 2.71 13.28 49.32
C TRP A 246 2.22 13.07 47.87
N THR A 247 1.12 12.33 47.69
CA THR A 247 0.59 11.86 46.39
C THR A 247 0.11 12.96 45.42
N GLY A 248 0.08 14.21 45.90
CA GLY A 248 -0.20 15.43 45.12
C GLY A 248 0.81 16.57 45.36
N GLY A 249 1.95 16.27 45.98
CA GLY A 249 2.83 17.26 46.58
C GLY A 249 3.93 17.83 45.71
N ILE A 250 4.02 17.49 44.42
CA ILE A 250 5.04 18.04 43.53
C ILE A 250 4.68 19.46 43.11
N GLU A 251 5.66 20.36 43.23
CA GLU A 251 5.62 21.71 42.66
C GLU A 251 6.59 21.83 41.49
N ILE A 252 6.08 22.16 40.30
CA ILE A 252 6.82 22.14 39.04
C ILE A 252 6.23 23.16 38.07
N SER A 253 7.01 23.59 37.06
CA SER A 253 6.54 24.44 35.96
C SER A 253 6.01 23.61 34.79
N ALA A 254 5.32 24.26 33.84
CA ALA A 254 4.82 23.57 32.64
C ALA A 254 6.00 23.10 31.76
N SER A 255 7.03 23.94 31.59
CA SER A 255 8.26 23.60 30.87
C SER A 255 9.02 22.41 31.46
N ASP A 256 9.10 22.33 32.80
CA ASP A 256 9.78 21.22 33.47
C ASP A 256 8.96 19.92 33.34
N LEU A 257 7.64 20.00 33.50
CA LEU A 257 6.77 18.83 33.32
C LEU A 257 6.80 18.34 31.85
N ALA A 258 6.98 19.24 30.88
CA ALA A 258 7.18 18.86 29.49
C ALA A 258 8.47 18.03 29.28
N ARG A 259 9.54 18.25 30.07
CA ARG A 259 10.77 17.42 30.01
C ARG A 259 10.48 16.00 30.45
N PHE A 260 9.71 15.84 31.53
CA PHE A 260 9.25 14.53 31.98
C PHE A 260 8.36 13.84 30.93
N GLY A 261 7.45 14.59 30.31
CA GLY A 261 6.67 14.11 29.16
C GLY A 261 7.53 13.66 27.98
N HIS A 262 8.57 14.44 27.64
CA HIS A 262 9.49 14.17 26.53
C HIS A 262 10.37 12.93 26.79
N LEU A 263 10.75 12.70 28.04
CA LEU A 263 11.39 11.45 28.45
C LEU A 263 10.48 10.24 28.17
N PHE A 264 9.20 10.32 28.51
CA PHE A 264 8.22 9.26 28.26
C PHE A 264 7.91 9.10 26.76
N LEU A 265 7.85 10.21 26.01
CA LEU A 265 7.73 10.23 24.55
C LEU A 265 8.84 9.38 23.90
N HIS A 266 10.07 9.49 24.41
CA HIS A 266 11.23 8.72 23.96
C HIS A 266 11.46 7.42 24.75
N GLN A 267 10.40 6.82 25.29
CA GLN A 267 10.44 5.52 25.99
C GLN A 267 11.51 5.46 27.10
N GLY A 268 11.69 6.55 27.84
CA GLY A 268 12.64 6.63 28.95
C GLY A 268 14.09 6.88 28.52
N LYS A 269 14.35 7.13 27.23
CA LYS A 269 15.66 7.52 26.72
C LYS A 269 15.78 9.04 26.67
N TRP A 270 16.90 9.56 27.15
CA TRP A 270 17.25 10.98 27.10
C TRP A 270 18.66 11.13 26.55
N ASP A 271 18.81 11.84 25.44
CA ASP A 271 20.10 12.15 24.82
C ASP A 271 21.06 10.94 24.75
N GLY A 272 20.60 9.87 24.10
CA GLY A 272 21.39 8.63 23.96
C GLY A 272 21.37 7.69 25.19
N LYS A 273 21.00 8.16 26.38
CA LYS A 273 21.03 7.39 27.63
C LYS A 273 19.65 6.88 28.04
N GLN A 274 19.55 5.59 28.35
CA GLN A 274 18.33 5.02 28.96
C GLN A 274 18.27 5.43 30.45
N LEU A 275 17.28 6.22 30.84
CA LEU A 275 17.10 6.69 32.23
C LEU A 275 15.96 5.97 32.96
N VAL A 276 14.90 5.57 32.24
CA VAL A 276 13.77 4.78 32.76
C VAL A 276 13.59 3.58 31.85
N PRO A 277 13.42 2.33 32.32
CA PRO A 277 13.31 1.17 31.43
C PRO A 277 12.23 1.34 30.36
N ALA A 278 12.58 1.09 29.09
CA ALA A 278 11.63 1.22 27.98
C ALA A 278 10.41 0.30 28.12
N GLU A 279 10.62 -0.89 28.70
CA GLU A 279 9.53 -1.83 29.02
C GLU A 279 8.58 -1.27 30.09
N TRP A 280 9.13 -0.64 31.14
CA TRP A 280 8.29 0.01 32.16
C TRP A 280 7.45 1.12 31.57
N VAL A 281 8.03 1.98 30.74
CA VAL A 281 7.27 3.06 30.07
C VAL A 281 6.12 2.46 29.25
N ARG A 282 6.39 1.45 28.41
CA ARG A 282 5.35 0.80 27.59
C ARG A 282 4.23 0.19 28.42
N GLU A 283 4.55 -0.52 29.50
CA GLU A 283 3.54 -1.16 30.34
C GLU A 283 2.78 -0.14 31.19
N ALA A 284 3.48 0.84 31.76
CA ALA A 284 2.87 1.86 32.60
C ALA A 284 1.86 2.72 31.83
N THR A 285 2.09 2.98 30.54
CA THR A 285 1.23 3.81 29.68
C THR A 285 0.26 2.99 28.81
N ARG A 286 0.14 1.67 29.01
CA ARG A 286 -0.91 0.83 28.40
C ARG A 286 -2.06 0.63 29.38
N VAL A 287 -3.23 0.23 28.88
CA VAL A 287 -4.35 -0.23 29.71
C VAL A 287 -3.93 -1.47 30.52
N GLN A 288 -3.90 -1.32 31.84
CA GLN A 288 -3.60 -2.37 32.83
C GLN A 288 -4.83 -2.75 33.66
N VAL A 289 -5.88 -1.92 33.60
CA VAL A 289 -7.21 -2.20 34.16
C VAL A 289 -8.17 -2.46 32.99
N PRO A 290 -8.48 -3.72 32.65
CA PRO A 290 -9.40 -4.04 31.57
C PRO A 290 -10.79 -3.42 31.78
N ALA A 291 -11.52 -3.16 30.68
CA ALA A 291 -12.89 -2.64 30.71
C ALA A 291 -13.88 -3.57 31.46
N SER A 292 -13.53 -4.84 31.63
CA SER A 292 -14.30 -5.82 32.38
C SER A 292 -14.16 -5.71 33.91
N ILE A 293 -13.16 -4.97 34.42
CA ILE A 293 -13.04 -4.73 35.86
C ILE A 293 -14.00 -3.59 36.23
N PRO A 294 -15.01 -3.83 37.08
CA PRO A 294 -15.98 -2.79 37.42
C PRO A 294 -15.37 -1.76 38.38
N ASP A 295 -15.85 -0.52 38.29
CA ASP A 295 -15.55 0.50 39.29
C ASP A 295 -16.23 0.14 40.63
N ALA A 296 -15.52 0.36 41.73
CA ALA A 296 -16.03 0.07 43.06
C ALA A 296 -17.19 1.00 43.47
N LEU A 297 -17.14 2.26 43.01
CA LEU A 297 -18.18 3.26 43.21
C LEU A 297 -18.79 3.68 41.87
N PRO A 298 -19.99 3.17 41.53
CA PRO A 298 -20.69 3.56 40.31
C PRO A 298 -20.98 5.05 40.20
N THR A 299 -21.12 5.77 41.32
CA THR A 299 -21.42 7.20 41.38
C THR A 299 -20.19 8.11 41.26
N SER A 300 -18.96 7.59 41.34
CA SER A 300 -17.76 8.42 41.15
C SER A 300 -17.55 8.75 39.67
N ASP A 301 -17.19 9.99 39.41
CA ASP A 301 -16.68 10.57 38.15
C ASP A 301 -15.30 10.02 37.72
N ARG A 302 -14.51 9.49 38.65
CA ARG A 302 -13.14 9.01 38.41
C ARG A 302 -13.10 7.56 37.93
N LYS A 303 -13.59 7.32 36.72
CA LYS A 303 -13.63 5.99 36.08
C LYS A 303 -12.28 5.57 35.50
N GLY A 304 -11.84 4.34 35.76
CA GLY A 304 -10.55 3.83 35.25
C GLY A 304 -10.64 2.56 34.40
N ALA A 305 -11.76 1.85 34.43
CA ALA A 305 -11.96 0.65 33.63
C ALA A 305 -11.69 0.92 32.14
N GLY A 306 -10.77 0.15 31.56
CA GLY A 306 -10.37 0.26 30.16
C GLY A 306 -9.50 1.48 29.82
N MET A 307 -9.17 2.34 30.79
CA MET A 307 -8.49 3.62 30.58
C MET A 307 -7.39 3.93 31.62
N TYR A 308 -6.96 2.95 32.41
CA TYR A 308 -5.94 3.15 33.45
C TYR A 308 -4.74 2.20 33.29
N GLY A 309 -3.54 2.76 33.41
CA GLY A 309 -2.25 2.05 33.41
C GLY A 309 -1.61 2.00 34.80
N TYR A 310 -0.28 2.03 34.89
CA TYR A 310 0.43 2.18 36.17
C TYR A 310 0.55 3.66 36.52
N HIS A 311 -0.50 4.22 37.12
CA HIS A 311 -0.66 5.65 37.35
C HIS A 311 -0.48 6.50 36.08
N TRP A 312 -0.99 6.04 34.94
CA TRP A 312 -1.13 6.81 33.71
C TRP A 312 -2.55 6.63 33.16
N TRP A 313 -2.99 7.56 32.32
CA TRP A 313 -4.28 7.50 31.62
C TRP A 313 -4.06 7.25 30.12
N PRO A 314 -3.99 5.98 29.67
CA PRO A 314 -3.96 5.64 28.25
C PRO A 314 -5.25 6.06 27.53
N ASN A 315 -5.16 6.35 26.23
CA ASN A 315 -6.31 6.56 25.33
C ASN A 315 -7.05 5.24 25.02
N GLY A 316 -7.52 4.54 26.06
CA GLY A 316 -8.15 3.22 25.96
C GLY A 316 -9.63 3.24 25.58
N ILE A 317 -10.25 2.05 25.59
CA ILE A 317 -11.66 1.83 25.29
C ILE A 317 -12.42 1.65 26.61
N LYS A 318 -13.41 2.52 26.84
CA LYS A 318 -14.32 2.48 27.98
C LYS A 318 -15.23 1.24 27.95
N PRO A 319 -15.90 0.87 29.06
CA PRO A 319 -16.89 -0.20 29.07
C PRO A 319 -18.06 -0.03 28.09
N ASP A 320 -18.36 1.21 27.68
CA ASP A 320 -19.39 1.54 26.67
C ASP A 320 -18.94 1.29 25.21
N GLY A 321 -17.68 0.91 25.00
CA GLY A 321 -17.10 0.66 23.67
C GLY A 321 -16.50 1.91 23.02
N GLU A 322 -16.66 3.10 23.60
CA GLU A 322 -16.08 4.32 23.08
C GLU A 322 -14.65 4.54 23.57
N ARG A 323 -13.84 5.18 22.73
CA ARG A 323 -12.47 5.59 23.09
C ARG A 323 -12.48 6.88 23.92
N LYS A 324 -11.54 7.04 24.85
CA LYS A 324 -11.43 8.24 25.71
C LYS A 324 -11.28 9.55 24.92
N TRP A 325 -10.35 9.57 23.96
CA TRP A 325 -10.15 10.65 22.99
C TRP A 325 -10.19 10.05 21.58
N PRO A 326 -11.38 9.92 20.97
CA PRO A 326 -11.54 9.30 19.66
C PRO A 326 -10.74 9.96 18.53
N ASP A 327 -10.52 11.28 18.59
CA ASP A 327 -9.81 12.04 17.56
C ASP A 327 -8.29 12.12 17.81
N ALA A 328 -7.79 11.57 18.92
CA ALA A 328 -6.36 11.51 19.22
C ALA A 328 -5.77 10.12 18.87
N PRO A 329 -4.45 10.01 18.59
CA PRO A 329 -3.84 8.73 18.30
C PRO A 329 -4.07 7.70 19.42
N ILE A 330 -4.22 6.43 19.04
CA ILE A 330 -4.53 5.33 19.98
C ILE A 330 -3.43 5.11 21.04
N THR A 331 -2.21 5.55 20.75
CA THR A 331 -1.04 5.47 21.64
C THR A 331 -0.84 6.75 22.46
N ALA A 332 -1.76 7.72 22.39
CA ALA A 332 -1.74 8.86 23.28
C ALA A 332 -2.03 8.44 24.72
N TYR A 333 -1.37 9.09 25.67
CA TYR A 333 -1.61 8.89 27.09
C TYR A 333 -1.36 10.19 27.85
N ALA A 334 -1.96 10.29 29.04
CA ALA A 334 -1.91 11.53 29.81
C ALA A 334 -1.71 11.31 31.31
N ARG A 335 -1.41 12.42 31.99
CA ARG A 335 -1.63 12.62 33.42
C ARG A 335 -2.57 13.79 33.61
N SER A 336 -3.45 13.63 34.59
CA SER A 336 -4.39 14.66 35.00
C SER A 336 -4.32 14.82 36.51
N GLY A 337 -4.31 16.08 36.93
CA GLY A 337 -4.27 16.55 38.31
C GLY A 337 -5.36 17.56 38.55
N TYR A 338 -5.75 17.68 39.83
CA TYR A 338 -6.73 18.68 40.27
C TYR A 338 -6.35 20.09 39.80
N ASN A 339 -7.34 20.97 39.61
CA ASN A 339 -7.20 22.27 38.98
C ASN A 339 -6.76 22.21 37.51
N ASN A 340 -7.25 21.26 36.72
CA ASN A 340 -6.96 21.17 35.27
C ASN A 340 -5.44 21.18 34.97
N ASN A 341 -4.68 20.37 35.73
CA ASN A 341 -3.24 20.18 35.56
C ASN A 341 -2.99 18.94 34.71
N ASP A 342 -2.73 19.14 33.43
CA ASP A 342 -2.73 18.05 32.45
C ASP A 342 -1.44 17.99 31.64
N LEU A 343 -0.94 16.78 31.45
CA LEU A 343 0.19 16.42 30.59
C LEU A 343 -0.31 15.39 29.58
N PHE A 344 -0.20 15.68 28.29
CA PHE A 344 -0.42 14.73 27.20
C PHE A 344 0.90 14.40 26.54
N VAL A 345 1.10 13.10 26.27
CA VAL A 345 2.20 12.60 25.45
C VAL A 345 1.59 11.86 24.26
N ILE A 346 1.96 12.28 23.05
CA ILE A 346 1.33 11.83 21.81
C ILE A 346 2.43 11.32 20.86
N PRO A 347 2.85 10.05 20.99
CA PRO A 347 3.98 9.51 20.24
C PRO A 347 3.91 9.66 18.73
N PRO A 348 2.76 9.41 18.05
CA PRO A 348 2.68 9.55 16.60
C PRO A 348 2.81 11.00 16.10
N TRP A 349 2.64 11.99 16.97
CA TRP A 349 2.83 13.41 16.64
C TRP A 349 4.18 13.96 17.12
N ASN A 350 5.00 13.12 17.75
CA ASN A 350 6.24 13.48 18.44
C ASN A 350 6.04 14.72 19.34
N MET A 351 4.94 14.71 20.10
CA MET A 351 4.42 15.91 20.76
C MET A 351 4.15 15.67 22.26
N VAL A 352 4.46 16.69 23.05
CA VAL A 352 4.10 16.82 24.47
C VAL A 352 3.33 18.11 24.66
N ILE A 353 2.18 18.03 25.32
CA ILE A 353 1.36 19.20 25.67
C ILE A 353 1.21 19.24 27.18
N VAL A 354 1.51 20.37 27.80
CA VAL A 354 1.27 20.58 29.22
C VAL A 354 0.47 21.85 29.44
N ARG A 355 -0.62 21.74 30.20
CA ARG A 355 -1.37 22.88 30.71
C ARG A 355 -1.43 22.80 32.22
N LEU A 356 -1.02 23.86 32.90
CA LEU A 356 -1.10 23.97 34.36
C LEU A 356 -2.19 24.97 34.77
N GLY A 357 -3.29 24.48 35.33
CA GLY A 357 -4.45 25.26 35.75
C GLY A 357 -4.52 25.59 37.25
N LEU A 358 -5.34 26.59 37.61
CA LEU A 358 -5.77 26.89 38.99
C LEU A 358 -7.30 26.90 39.12
N ASP A 359 -7.98 26.42 38.08
CA ASP A 359 -9.28 26.94 37.64
C ASP A 359 -10.39 25.90 37.53
N GLN A 360 -10.14 24.63 37.88
CA GLN A 360 -11.18 23.57 37.82
C GLN A 360 -12.43 23.87 38.65
N ARG A 361 -12.33 24.75 39.66
CA ARG A 361 -13.49 25.21 40.45
C ARG A 361 -14.32 26.28 39.74
N GLU A 362 -13.76 26.92 38.73
CA GLU A 362 -14.40 27.94 37.91
C GLU A 362 -14.99 27.27 36.65
N ASP A 363 -14.18 26.49 35.96
CA ASP A 363 -14.58 25.72 34.78
C ASP A 363 -13.81 24.38 34.72
N GLU A 364 -14.53 23.28 34.60
CA GLU A 364 -13.94 21.95 34.45
C GLU A 364 -13.72 21.65 32.97
N ILE A 365 -12.48 21.41 32.56
CA ILE A 365 -12.20 20.97 31.19
C ILE A 365 -12.53 19.48 31.09
N THR A 366 -13.65 19.14 30.47
CA THR A 366 -14.09 17.76 30.36
C THR A 366 -13.29 17.00 29.30
N GLY A 367 -13.49 15.68 29.25
CA GLY A 367 -12.89 14.83 28.22
C GLY A 367 -13.32 15.23 26.79
N ALA A 368 -14.51 15.81 26.63
CA ALA A 368 -15.01 16.25 25.34
C ALA A 368 -14.27 17.49 24.82
N GLU A 369 -14.05 18.51 25.68
CA GLU A 369 -13.27 19.70 25.31
C GLU A 369 -11.83 19.33 24.99
N TYR A 370 -11.21 18.43 25.77
CA TYR A 370 -9.86 17.94 25.46
C TYR A 370 -9.80 17.12 24.18
N ASN A 371 -10.80 16.29 23.89
CA ASN A 371 -10.85 15.59 22.61
C ASN A 371 -10.96 16.57 21.43
N GLN A 372 -11.81 17.60 21.54
CA GLN A 372 -11.93 18.63 20.52
C GLN A 372 -10.64 19.45 20.37
N PHE A 373 -9.95 19.79 21.46
CA PHE A 373 -8.63 20.42 21.43
C PHE A 373 -7.61 19.55 20.68
N LEU A 374 -7.51 18.26 21.04
CA LEU A 374 -6.59 17.31 20.38
C LEU A 374 -6.94 17.12 18.90
N LYS A 375 -8.23 17.10 18.54
CA LYS A 375 -8.67 17.08 17.14
C LYS A 375 -8.14 18.26 16.35
N LEU A 376 -8.27 19.48 16.91
CA LEU A 376 -7.78 20.71 16.28
C LEU A 376 -6.24 20.73 16.18
N VAL A 377 -5.53 20.26 17.21
CA VAL A 377 -4.06 20.09 17.16
C VAL A 377 -3.67 19.09 16.07
N GLY A 378 -4.35 17.95 15.98
CA GLY A 378 -4.11 16.94 14.96
C GLY A 378 -4.34 17.46 13.54
N ALA A 379 -5.38 18.28 13.34
CA ALA A 379 -5.66 18.94 12.07
C ALA A 379 -4.62 20.00 11.67
N ALA A 380 -3.85 20.53 12.64
CA ALA A 380 -2.77 21.46 12.38
C ALA A 380 -1.48 20.76 11.94
N ILE A 381 -1.34 19.45 12.13
CA ILE A 381 -0.13 18.70 11.77
C ILE A 381 -0.10 18.44 10.26
N LEU A 382 0.99 18.84 9.62
CA LEU A 382 1.20 18.75 8.17
C LEU A 382 2.11 17.57 7.77
N ASP A 383 2.41 16.66 8.70
CA ASP A 383 3.27 15.51 8.42
C ASP A 383 2.62 14.58 7.39
N PRO A 384 3.44 13.95 6.52
CA PRO A 384 2.95 12.96 5.60
C PRO A 384 2.44 11.71 6.33
N VAL A 385 1.28 11.21 5.91
CA VAL A 385 0.65 10.01 6.47
C VAL A 385 0.86 8.84 5.52
N VAL A 386 1.54 7.79 6.01
CA VAL A 386 1.76 6.55 5.27
C VAL A 386 0.69 5.51 5.62
N GLU A 387 -0.15 5.19 4.65
CA GLU A 387 -1.25 4.23 4.73
C GLU A 387 -0.98 2.97 3.89
N GLY A 388 -1.79 1.94 4.09
CA GLY A 388 -1.67 0.67 3.39
C GLY A 388 -0.87 -0.39 4.14
N GLN A 389 -0.93 -1.62 3.64
CA GLN A 389 -0.20 -2.75 4.21
C GLN A 389 1.27 -2.66 3.81
N ARG A 390 2.15 -2.50 4.78
CA ARG A 390 3.59 -2.29 4.53
C ARG A 390 4.30 -3.63 4.37
N ARG A 391 4.15 -4.25 3.20
CA ARG A 391 4.84 -5.49 2.80
C ARG A 391 5.30 -5.38 1.36
N VAL A 392 6.31 -6.16 0.99
CA VAL A 392 6.75 -6.29 -0.41
C VAL A 392 5.54 -6.58 -1.29
N TRP A 393 5.42 -5.84 -2.39
CA TRP A 393 4.34 -5.88 -3.38
C TRP A 393 2.96 -5.39 -2.95
N HIS A 394 2.79 -4.93 -1.71
CA HIS A 394 1.55 -4.29 -1.27
C HIS A 394 1.64 -2.77 -1.46
N PRO A 395 0.71 -2.15 -2.21
CA PRO A 395 0.72 -0.70 -2.38
C PRO A 395 0.64 0.04 -1.04
N VAL A 396 1.51 1.03 -0.88
CA VAL A 396 1.45 2.05 0.16
C VAL A 396 1.01 3.37 -0.44
N THR A 397 0.24 4.12 0.33
CA THR A 397 -0.20 5.47 -0.03
C THR A 397 0.49 6.44 0.91
N VAL A 398 1.11 7.49 0.37
CA VAL A 398 1.60 8.60 1.19
C VAL A 398 0.76 9.83 0.87
N ASN A 399 0.06 10.33 1.89
CA ASN A 399 -0.76 11.53 1.83
C ASN A 399 0.03 12.69 2.42
N PHE A 400 0.20 13.76 1.67
CA PHE A 400 0.82 15.01 2.09
C PHE A 400 -0.25 16.08 2.26
N ARG A 401 -0.07 16.96 3.25
CA ARG A 401 -0.80 18.24 3.31
C ARG A 401 0.00 19.27 2.52
N GLY A 402 -0.55 19.67 1.36
CA GLY A 402 0.07 20.63 0.45
C GLY A 402 -0.75 21.91 0.33
N LEU A 403 -0.69 22.55 -0.83
CA LEU A 403 -1.51 23.73 -1.10
C LEU A 403 -2.98 23.32 -1.28
N ALA A 404 -3.89 24.08 -0.67
CA ALA A 404 -5.32 23.89 -0.89
C ALA A 404 -5.69 24.28 -2.32
N ALA A 405 -6.52 23.46 -2.97
CA ALA A 405 -7.05 23.70 -4.31
C ALA A 405 -8.45 23.11 -4.46
N SER A 406 -9.04 23.33 -5.64
CA SER A 406 -10.31 22.76 -6.08
C SER A 406 -10.08 22.06 -7.39
N GLU A 407 -10.68 20.89 -7.61
CA GLU A 407 -10.61 20.17 -8.88
C GLU A 407 -11.14 20.98 -10.08
N THR A 408 -11.85 22.08 -9.84
CA THR A 408 -12.35 23.02 -10.87
C THR A 408 -11.58 24.34 -10.93
N GLY A 409 -10.48 24.49 -10.18
CA GLY A 409 -9.71 25.72 -10.12
C GLY A 409 -8.84 25.93 -11.35
N ASP A 410 -8.85 27.13 -11.94
CA ASP A 410 -8.09 27.46 -13.17
C ASP A 410 -6.78 28.21 -12.95
N SER A 411 -6.58 28.82 -11.79
CA SER A 411 -5.48 29.77 -11.56
C SER A 411 -5.06 29.82 -10.10
N PRO A 412 -4.20 28.88 -9.66
CA PRO A 412 -3.58 27.82 -10.46
C PRO A 412 -4.51 26.63 -10.72
N ASN A 413 -4.33 25.95 -11.87
CA ASN A 413 -4.93 24.64 -12.11
C ASN A 413 -4.19 23.57 -11.32
N PRO A 414 -4.85 22.78 -10.44
CA PRO A 414 -4.15 21.88 -9.55
C PRO A 414 -3.49 20.68 -10.24
N PHE A 415 -3.96 20.30 -11.43
CA PHE A 415 -3.43 19.19 -12.19
C PHE A 415 -2.29 19.62 -13.10
N LEU A 416 -2.30 20.88 -13.57
CA LEU A 416 -1.39 21.40 -14.58
C LEU A 416 -0.28 22.29 -14.01
N ASP A 417 -0.63 23.17 -13.06
CA ASP A 417 0.26 24.22 -12.53
C ASP A 417 0.95 23.83 -11.21
N TYR A 418 0.71 22.60 -10.75
CA TYR A 418 1.43 21.98 -9.66
C TYR A 418 2.00 20.62 -10.09
N ARG A 419 3.20 20.30 -9.60
CA ARG A 419 3.84 19.01 -9.81
C ARG A 419 4.37 18.48 -8.49
N MET A 420 3.78 17.39 -8.02
CA MET A 420 4.36 16.58 -6.97
C MET A 420 5.10 15.38 -7.57
N GLN A 421 6.31 15.13 -7.11
CA GLN A 421 7.07 13.90 -7.33
C GLN A 421 7.62 13.43 -5.99
N VAL A 422 7.57 12.13 -5.71
CA VAL A 422 8.10 11.58 -4.46
C VAL A 422 9.21 10.61 -4.80
N THR A 423 10.41 10.90 -4.31
CA THR A 423 11.55 10.00 -4.41
C THR A 423 11.47 8.99 -3.29
N PHE A 424 11.33 7.71 -3.60
CA PHE A 424 11.47 6.60 -2.66
C PHE A 424 12.86 5.97 -2.80
N VAL A 425 13.52 5.70 -1.68
CA VAL A 425 14.81 5.00 -1.62
C VAL A 425 14.66 3.77 -0.74
N GLY A 426 14.96 2.61 -1.31
CA GLY A 426 14.84 1.32 -0.62
C GLY A 426 16.12 0.87 0.08
N PRO A 427 16.06 -0.27 0.80
CA PRO A 427 17.16 -0.77 1.62
C PRO A 427 18.45 -1.07 0.84
N SER A 428 18.33 -1.52 -0.42
CA SER A 428 19.50 -1.75 -1.29
C SER A 428 20.00 -0.49 -2.00
N GLY A 429 19.36 0.66 -1.78
CA GLY A 429 19.69 1.93 -2.43
C GLY A 429 19.00 2.14 -3.78
N GLN A 430 18.08 1.24 -4.17
CA GLN A 430 17.24 1.45 -5.34
C GLN A 430 16.36 2.69 -5.16
N ARG A 431 16.09 3.39 -6.26
CA ARG A 431 15.42 4.68 -6.26
C ARG A 431 14.25 4.70 -7.24
N TYR A 432 13.09 5.14 -6.78
CA TYR A 432 11.91 5.39 -7.60
C TYR A 432 11.52 6.87 -7.50
N VAL A 433 11.24 7.52 -8.63
CA VAL A 433 10.69 8.89 -8.64
C VAL A 433 9.25 8.80 -9.12
N VAL A 434 8.32 8.77 -8.18
CA VAL A 434 6.92 8.47 -8.46
C VAL A 434 6.13 9.78 -8.58
N PRO A 435 5.39 10.01 -9.68
CA PRO A 435 4.54 11.19 -9.78
C PRO A 435 3.40 11.12 -8.76
N GLY A 436 3.21 12.21 -8.02
CA GLY A 436 2.05 12.41 -7.17
C GLY A 436 0.96 13.21 -7.87
N PHE A 437 -0.24 13.25 -7.27
CA PHE A 437 -1.43 13.89 -7.82
C PHE A 437 -2.24 14.62 -6.73
N PHE A 438 -3.06 15.56 -7.16
CA PHE A 438 -4.04 16.22 -6.29
C PHE A 438 -5.23 15.30 -6.02
N ASP A 439 -5.62 15.14 -4.75
CA ASP A 439 -6.70 14.25 -4.32
C ASP A 439 -7.74 14.97 -3.45
N GLY A 440 -7.84 16.30 -3.57
CA GLY A 440 -8.88 17.10 -2.92
C GLY A 440 -8.85 16.97 -1.40
N ASP A 441 -9.92 16.47 -0.81
CA ASP A 441 -10.02 16.19 0.63
C ASP A 441 -9.38 14.86 1.06
N GLY A 442 -8.89 14.05 0.11
CA GLY A 442 -8.32 12.72 0.33
C GLY A 442 -9.36 11.60 0.42
N HIS A 443 -10.66 11.94 0.35
CA HIS A 443 -11.81 11.06 0.57
C HIS A 443 -12.81 11.07 -0.59
N GLY A 444 -12.55 11.84 -1.66
CA GLY A 444 -13.33 11.88 -2.89
C GLY A 444 -14.03 13.23 -3.14
N GLY A 445 -13.90 14.19 -2.22
CA GLY A 445 -14.31 15.57 -2.45
C GLY A 445 -13.27 16.32 -3.28
N GLY A 446 -13.75 17.14 -4.23
CA GLY A 446 -12.91 17.90 -5.17
C GLY A 446 -12.10 19.05 -4.54
N ASP A 447 -12.46 19.49 -3.34
CA ASP A 447 -11.82 20.60 -2.64
C ASP A 447 -10.99 20.11 -1.46
N GLY A 448 -9.75 20.58 -1.34
CA GLY A 448 -8.94 20.30 -0.16
C GLY A 448 -7.45 20.52 -0.40
N ASP A 449 -6.64 20.02 0.52
CA ASP A 449 -5.19 20.20 0.57
C ASP A 449 -4.42 18.86 0.53
N VAL A 450 -5.09 17.76 0.13
CA VAL A 450 -4.47 16.44 0.07
C VAL A 450 -3.80 16.23 -1.28
N TRP A 451 -2.51 15.94 -1.19
CA TRP A 451 -1.68 15.51 -2.30
C TRP A 451 -1.21 14.10 -2.04
N ARG A 452 -1.35 13.22 -3.03
CA ARG A 452 -1.16 11.78 -2.84
C ARG A 452 -0.12 11.23 -3.79
N VAL A 453 0.63 10.25 -3.31
CA VAL A 453 1.39 9.32 -4.13
C VAL A 453 1.05 7.88 -3.74
N ARG A 454 0.99 6.99 -4.73
CA ARG A 454 0.86 5.55 -4.51
C ARG A 454 2.14 4.86 -4.98
N PHE A 455 2.70 4.04 -4.12
CA PHE A 455 3.96 3.35 -4.36
C PHE A 455 3.86 1.89 -3.94
N THR A 456 4.45 0.99 -4.72
CA THR A 456 4.46 -0.44 -4.39
C THR A 456 5.90 -0.89 -4.15
N PRO A 457 6.33 -1.05 -2.88
CA PRO A 457 7.71 -1.39 -2.54
C PRO A 457 8.05 -2.82 -2.99
N ASP A 458 9.27 -3.00 -3.51
CA ASP A 458 9.75 -4.26 -4.07
C ASP A 458 10.77 -5.00 -3.20
N GLU A 459 11.08 -4.46 -2.03
CA GLU A 459 12.08 -5.00 -1.11
C GLU A 459 11.62 -4.80 0.34
N ALA A 460 11.91 -5.78 1.20
CA ALA A 460 11.64 -5.70 2.63
C ALA A 460 12.73 -4.90 3.35
N GLY A 461 12.33 -4.10 4.34
CA GLY A 461 13.22 -3.29 5.15
C GLY A 461 12.80 -1.83 5.18
N LYS A 462 13.75 -0.98 5.56
CA LYS A 462 13.54 0.46 5.75
C LYS A 462 13.53 1.21 4.42
N TRP A 463 12.42 1.87 4.14
CA TRP A 463 12.27 2.78 3.00
C TRP A 463 12.23 4.22 3.50
N THR A 464 12.88 5.13 2.77
CA THR A 464 12.75 6.57 2.97
C THR A 464 12.06 7.20 1.78
N PHE A 465 11.35 8.29 2.00
CA PHE A 465 10.77 9.08 0.93
C PHE A 465 11.01 10.58 1.14
N GLU A 466 11.04 11.33 0.05
CA GLU A 466 11.12 12.80 0.04
C GLU A 466 10.30 13.35 -1.13
N ALA A 467 9.42 14.30 -0.85
CA ALA A 467 8.61 14.98 -1.86
C ALA A 467 9.37 16.17 -2.47
N SER A 468 9.30 16.29 -3.79
CA SER A 468 9.48 17.57 -4.48
C SER A 468 8.11 18.06 -4.95
N PHE A 469 7.75 19.26 -4.53
CA PHE A 469 6.49 19.90 -4.85
C PHE A 469 6.76 21.24 -5.51
N ARG A 470 6.41 21.35 -6.79
CA ARG A 470 6.71 22.51 -7.62
C ARG A 470 5.43 23.21 -8.06
N THR A 471 5.51 24.54 -8.18
CA THR A 471 4.46 25.37 -8.80
C THR A 471 5.04 26.15 -9.99
N GLY A 472 4.21 26.36 -11.00
CA GLY A 472 4.54 27.12 -12.21
C GLY A 472 3.63 26.74 -13.36
N SER A 473 3.56 27.58 -14.38
CA SER A 473 2.71 27.32 -15.55
C SER A 473 3.12 26.02 -16.24
N ASP A 474 2.13 25.13 -16.50
CA ASP A 474 2.30 23.84 -17.17
C ASP A 474 3.37 22.93 -16.51
N ILE A 475 3.67 23.14 -15.23
CA ILE A 475 4.78 22.45 -14.58
C ILE A 475 4.59 20.94 -14.49
N ALA A 476 3.34 20.47 -14.40
CA ALA A 476 3.01 19.05 -14.32
C ALA A 476 3.53 18.25 -15.52
N VAL A 477 3.53 18.85 -16.72
CA VAL A 477 3.94 18.18 -17.97
C VAL A 477 5.41 18.39 -18.32
N SER A 478 6.14 19.15 -17.51
CA SER A 478 7.60 19.32 -17.66
C SER A 478 8.35 18.10 -17.12
N LEU A 479 9.32 17.61 -17.90
CA LEU A 479 10.26 16.55 -17.47
C LEU A 479 11.50 17.12 -16.75
N ASP A 480 11.70 18.44 -16.73
CA ASP A 480 12.80 19.05 -15.98
C ASP A 480 12.47 19.03 -14.47
N PRO A 481 13.21 18.26 -13.64
CA PRO A 481 12.93 18.14 -12.22
C PRO A 481 13.07 19.47 -11.44
N ASN A 482 13.77 20.46 -12.00
CA ASN A 482 14.02 21.76 -11.37
C ASN A 482 13.14 22.88 -11.91
N ALA A 483 12.25 22.62 -12.86
CA ALA A 483 11.33 23.63 -13.36
C ALA A 483 10.37 24.11 -12.25
N GLY A 484 9.96 25.38 -12.35
CA GLY A 484 9.08 26.03 -11.38
C GLY A 484 9.78 26.42 -10.07
N GLU A 485 8.97 26.73 -9.06
CA GLU A 485 9.42 27.11 -7.71
C GLU A 485 8.97 26.06 -6.68
N ALA A 486 9.74 25.86 -5.61
CA ALA A 486 9.32 25.02 -4.48
C ALA A 486 8.09 25.61 -3.79
N ALA A 487 7.11 24.77 -3.43
CA ALA A 487 5.91 25.20 -2.71
C ALA A 487 5.33 24.07 -1.85
N GLY A 488 4.33 24.39 -1.01
CA GLY A 488 3.54 23.39 -0.28
C GLY A 488 4.41 22.43 0.54
N CYS A 489 4.34 21.13 0.21
CA CYS A 489 5.05 20.06 0.90
C CYS A 489 6.44 19.72 0.32
N ASP A 490 7.07 20.62 -0.44
CA ASP A 490 8.43 20.42 -0.96
C ASP A 490 9.43 20.14 0.19
N GLY A 491 10.28 19.13 0.01
CA GLY A 491 11.25 18.67 1.01
C GLY A 491 10.66 17.85 2.16
N GLN A 492 9.32 17.70 2.26
CA GLN A 492 8.75 16.81 3.27
C GLN A 492 9.22 15.37 3.01
N SER A 493 9.72 14.75 4.06
CA SER A 493 10.30 13.41 4.01
C SER A 493 9.81 12.55 5.16
N GLY A 494 10.01 11.25 5.02
CA GLY A 494 9.65 10.29 6.03
C GLY A 494 10.28 8.93 5.80
N VAL A 495 9.93 8.02 6.70
CA VAL A 495 10.45 6.66 6.72
C VAL A 495 9.33 5.69 7.06
N PHE A 496 9.34 4.52 6.43
CA PHE A 496 8.48 3.41 6.81
C PHE A 496 9.21 2.07 6.65
N GLU A 497 8.83 1.10 7.47
CA GLU A 497 9.34 -0.28 7.40
C GLU A 497 8.40 -1.14 6.57
N VAL A 498 8.97 -1.94 5.66
CA VAL A 498 8.26 -2.89 4.80
C VAL A 498 8.59 -4.31 5.24
N GLY A 499 7.56 -5.09 5.58
CA GLY A 499 7.70 -6.50 5.92
C GLY A 499 7.95 -7.40 4.71
N ALA A 500 8.31 -8.66 4.96
CA ALA A 500 8.55 -9.65 3.92
C ALA A 500 7.34 -9.90 3.01
N LEU A 501 7.64 -10.36 1.79
CA LEU A 501 6.67 -10.89 0.83
C LEU A 501 5.75 -11.91 1.51
N ASP A 502 4.45 -11.79 1.24
CA ASP A 502 3.44 -12.73 1.68
C ASP A 502 3.11 -13.69 0.53
N PRO A 503 3.56 -14.96 0.57
CA PRO A 503 3.32 -15.93 -0.51
C PRO A 503 1.84 -16.32 -0.64
N ASP A 504 1.05 -16.06 0.39
CA ASP A 504 -0.39 -16.33 0.44
C ASP A 504 -1.23 -15.10 0.08
N ALA A 505 -0.60 -13.98 -0.30
CA ALA A 505 -1.30 -12.77 -0.68
C ALA A 505 -2.18 -12.96 -1.93
N PRO A 506 -3.33 -12.25 -2.01
CA PRO A 506 -4.28 -12.45 -3.09
C PRO A 506 -3.76 -11.92 -4.43
N GLY A 507 -4.20 -12.58 -5.52
CA GLY A 507 -3.93 -12.14 -6.89
C GLY A 507 -2.44 -12.03 -7.19
N TYR A 508 -2.01 -10.85 -7.65
CA TYR A 508 -0.62 -10.61 -8.04
C TYR A 508 0.30 -10.15 -6.90
N LEU A 509 -0.27 -9.81 -5.73
CA LEU A 509 0.51 -9.32 -4.58
C LEU A 509 1.53 -10.37 -4.07
N LYS A 510 1.27 -11.66 -4.30
CA LYS A 510 2.20 -12.77 -3.96
C LYS A 510 3.36 -12.95 -4.93
N TRP A 511 3.28 -12.38 -6.13
CA TRP A 511 4.24 -12.62 -7.22
C TRP A 511 4.98 -11.36 -7.67
N GLY A 512 4.46 -10.18 -7.33
CA GLY A 512 5.08 -8.91 -7.68
C GLY A 512 4.72 -8.45 -9.09
N ARG A 513 5.58 -7.59 -9.66
CA ARG A 513 5.34 -6.92 -10.93
C ARG A 513 5.46 -7.89 -12.10
N LEU A 514 4.58 -7.75 -13.10
CA LEU A 514 4.65 -8.48 -14.36
C LEU A 514 5.54 -7.72 -15.34
N GLU A 515 6.64 -8.34 -15.74
CA GLU A 515 7.75 -7.68 -16.43
C GLU A 515 8.02 -8.32 -17.80
N TYR A 516 8.48 -7.50 -18.75
CA TYR A 516 9.09 -8.00 -19.97
C TYR A 516 10.52 -8.48 -19.68
N VAL A 517 10.79 -9.76 -19.93
CA VAL A 517 12.07 -10.41 -19.61
C VAL A 517 12.87 -10.84 -20.84
N GLY A 518 12.68 -10.16 -21.97
CA GLY A 518 13.47 -10.41 -23.19
C GLY A 518 13.00 -11.60 -24.03
N GLY A 519 11.75 -12.04 -23.89
CA GLY A 519 11.19 -13.20 -24.58
C GLY A 519 9.75 -13.00 -25.04
N HIS A 520 9.14 -14.05 -25.61
CA HIS A 520 7.74 -14.00 -26.10
C HIS A 520 6.67 -14.09 -25.00
N TYR A 521 7.06 -13.99 -23.73
CA TYR A 521 6.15 -14.02 -22.59
C TYR A 521 6.63 -13.08 -21.50
N LEU A 522 5.66 -12.48 -20.82
CA LEU A 522 5.91 -11.72 -19.60
C LEU A 522 6.13 -12.68 -18.42
N LYS A 523 6.82 -12.20 -17.38
CA LYS A 523 7.09 -12.97 -16.17
C LYS A 523 6.88 -12.11 -14.94
N PHE A 524 6.24 -12.67 -13.92
CA PHE A 524 6.22 -12.01 -12.61
C PHE A 524 7.60 -12.03 -11.99
N LYS A 525 8.05 -10.92 -11.40
CA LYS A 525 9.39 -10.78 -10.79
C LYS A 525 9.72 -11.93 -9.83
N ASP A 526 8.83 -12.21 -8.87
CA ASP A 526 8.96 -13.31 -7.90
C ASP A 526 8.03 -14.50 -8.20
N GLY A 527 7.42 -14.51 -9.39
CA GLY A 527 6.44 -15.51 -9.80
C GLY A 527 6.75 -16.19 -11.14
N PRO A 528 5.76 -16.91 -11.68
CA PRO A 528 5.92 -17.66 -12.91
C PRO A 528 5.89 -16.76 -14.16
N TYR A 529 6.25 -17.36 -15.31
CA TYR A 529 5.85 -16.81 -16.61
C TYR A 529 4.32 -16.77 -16.70
N TRP A 530 3.80 -15.82 -17.48
CA TRP A 530 2.37 -15.56 -17.56
C TRP A 530 1.87 -15.65 -19.00
N ILE A 531 0.64 -16.14 -19.16
CA ILE A 531 -0.09 -16.23 -20.43
C ILE A 531 -1.47 -15.59 -20.28
N ARG A 532 -1.86 -14.78 -21.27
CA ARG A 532 -3.12 -14.02 -21.28
C ARG A 532 -4.28 -14.86 -21.81
N GLY A 533 -5.43 -14.75 -21.14
CA GLY A 533 -6.72 -15.27 -21.62
C GLY A 533 -7.85 -14.48 -20.98
N GLY A 534 -8.38 -13.50 -21.70
CA GLY A 534 -9.38 -12.59 -21.17
C GLY A 534 -10.37 -12.05 -22.18
N THR A 535 -10.97 -10.91 -21.85
CA THR A 535 -12.03 -10.30 -22.64
C THR A 535 -11.61 -8.91 -23.10
N ASP A 536 -11.92 -8.64 -24.37
CA ASP A 536 -11.74 -7.36 -25.02
C ASP A 536 -12.98 -6.47 -24.81
N SER A 537 -14.16 -7.10 -24.72
CA SER A 537 -15.43 -6.40 -24.57
C SER A 537 -15.95 -6.38 -23.12
N PRO A 538 -16.76 -5.35 -22.74
CA PRO A 538 -16.95 -4.12 -23.49
C PRO A 538 -15.69 -3.24 -23.41
N GLU A 539 -15.29 -2.62 -24.52
CA GLU A 539 -14.13 -1.72 -24.55
C GLU A 539 -14.39 -0.49 -23.65
N ASN A 540 -15.62 0.01 -23.61
CA ASN A 540 -16.08 1.05 -22.69
C ASN A 540 -16.49 0.48 -21.31
N PHE A 541 -15.78 -0.53 -20.77
CA PHE A 541 -16.07 -1.13 -19.45
C PHE A 541 -16.25 -0.11 -18.32
N LEU A 542 -15.54 1.02 -18.41
CA LEU A 542 -15.59 2.12 -17.46
C LEU A 542 -16.79 3.06 -17.62
N ALA A 543 -17.66 2.88 -18.61
CA ALA A 543 -18.93 3.63 -18.77
C ALA A 543 -20.03 3.09 -17.82
N TYR A 544 -19.65 2.83 -16.57
CA TYR A 544 -20.51 2.22 -15.56
C TYR A 544 -21.36 3.27 -14.84
N ALA A 545 -22.66 3.04 -14.81
CA ALA A 545 -23.66 3.91 -14.19
C ALA A 545 -23.47 4.15 -12.69
N GLY A 546 -22.70 3.29 -12.02
CA GLY A 546 -22.36 3.47 -10.60
C GLY A 546 -21.22 4.45 -10.34
N PHE A 547 -20.50 4.89 -11.39
CA PHE A 547 -19.49 5.93 -11.27
C PHE A 547 -20.10 7.33 -11.27
N ASP A 548 -19.43 8.26 -10.60
CA ASP A 548 -19.83 9.67 -10.62
C ASP A 548 -19.48 10.31 -11.98
N SER A 549 -20.27 11.31 -12.39
CA SER A 549 -20.10 12.08 -13.64
C SER A 549 -19.84 11.23 -14.90
N THR A 550 -20.48 10.07 -15.00
CA THR A 550 -20.30 9.10 -16.08
C THR A 550 -21.64 8.80 -16.75
N PRO A 551 -21.77 8.91 -18.08
CA PRO A 551 -22.96 8.45 -18.78
C PRO A 551 -23.26 6.98 -18.48
N PRO A 552 -24.51 6.62 -18.13
CA PRO A 552 -24.83 5.32 -17.55
C PRO A 552 -25.06 4.25 -18.63
N SER A 553 -24.06 3.97 -19.46
CA SER A 553 -24.16 2.96 -20.53
C SER A 553 -24.23 1.54 -19.96
N HIS A 554 -23.46 1.25 -18.90
CA HIS A 554 -23.40 -0.08 -18.26
C HIS A 554 -23.96 -0.11 -16.84
N LYS A 555 -24.59 -1.21 -16.46
CA LYS A 555 -25.14 -1.49 -15.12
C LYS A 555 -24.62 -2.79 -14.51
N TYR A 556 -24.16 -3.74 -15.30
CA TYR A 556 -23.70 -5.06 -14.89
C TYR A 556 -24.67 -5.78 -13.95
N ALA A 557 -25.98 -5.62 -14.16
CA ALA A 557 -26.99 -5.97 -13.16
C ALA A 557 -26.96 -7.46 -12.77
N ASP A 558 -26.69 -8.35 -13.74
CA ASP A 558 -26.54 -9.80 -13.55
C ASP A 558 -25.37 -10.19 -12.62
N HIS A 559 -24.47 -9.24 -12.35
CA HIS A 559 -23.29 -9.44 -11.54
C HIS A 559 -23.41 -8.89 -10.12
N ALA A 560 -24.48 -8.16 -9.79
CA ALA A 560 -24.68 -7.68 -8.42
C ALA A 560 -24.71 -8.81 -7.39
N GLU A 561 -25.17 -10.00 -7.78
CA GLU A 561 -25.18 -11.22 -6.94
C GLU A 561 -23.81 -11.88 -6.79
N ASP A 562 -22.81 -11.53 -7.62
CA ASP A 562 -21.45 -12.09 -7.54
C ASP A 562 -20.57 -11.35 -6.53
N TRP A 563 -20.98 -10.16 -6.11
CA TRP A 563 -20.35 -9.44 -5.00
C TRP A 563 -20.45 -10.26 -3.71
N ARG A 564 -19.42 -10.19 -2.87
CA ARG A 564 -19.31 -10.94 -1.61
C ARG A 564 -19.04 -10.01 -0.43
N PRO A 565 -19.56 -10.33 0.77
CA PRO A 565 -19.18 -9.61 1.99
C PRO A 565 -17.66 -9.57 2.16
N GLY A 566 -17.09 -8.36 2.28
CA GLY A 566 -15.65 -8.13 2.36
C GLY A 566 -15.02 -7.60 1.06
N ASP A 567 -15.71 -7.70 -0.07
CA ASP A 567 -15.34 -6.97 -1.27
C ASP A 567 -15.55 -5.45 -1.05
N PRO A 568 -14.81 -4.58 -1.77
CA PRO A 568 -15.00 -3.14 -1.65
C PRO A 568 -16.39 -2.70 -2.15
N ASP A 569 -16.79 -1.48 -1.81
CA ASP A 569 -18.05 -0.86 -2.24
C ASP A 569 -17.95 0.67 -2.05
N TRP A 570 -18.83 1.42 -2.71
CA TRP A 570 -19.00 2.87 -2.52
C TRP A 570 -20.47 3.27 -2.64
N GLY A 571 -20.81 4.46 -2.11
CA GLY A 571 -22.14 5.05 -2.27
C GLY A 571 -23.32 4.19 -1.78
N GLY A 572 -23.08 3.25 -0.86
CA GLY A 572 -24.13 2.37 -0.32
C GLY A 572 -24.57 1.23 -1.25
N GLY A 573 -23.70 0.75 -2.15
CA GLY A 573 -23.99 -0.35 -3.06
C GLY A 573 -23.73 -0.04 -4.53
N LYS A 574 -23.33 1.20 -4.85
CA LYS A 574 -23.10 1.65 -6.22
C LYS A 574 -21.98 0.88 -6.92
N GLY A 575 -21.03 0.31 -6.18
CA GLY A 575 -19.90 -0.41 -6.77
C GLY A 575 -20.11 -1.91 -6.96
N ARG A 576 -21.19 -2.48 -6.41
CA ARG A 576 -21.31 -3.93 -6.26
C ARG A 576 -21.39 -4.67 -7.59
N ALA A 577 -22.07 -4.11 -8.60
CA ALA A 577 -22.31 -4.82 -9.84
C ALA A 577 -21.02 -4.96 -10.67
N ILE A 578 -20.26 -3.88 -10.85
CA ILE A 578 -18.98 -3.93 -11.58
C ILE A 578 -17.92 -4.77 -10.85
N LEU A 579 -17.85 -4.70 -9.51
CA LEU A 579 -16.96 -5.53 -8.72
C LEU A 579 -17.38 -7.01 -8.73
N GLY A 580 -18.68 -7.27 -8.76
CA GLY A 580 -19.24 -8.59 -8.98
C GLY A 580 -18.90 -9.15 -10.35
N ALA A 581 -18.85 -8.31 -11.39
CA ALA A 581 -18.47 -8.74 -12.74
C ALA A 581 -17.03 -9.26 -12.75
N LEU A 582 -16.11 -8.54 -12.08
CA LEU A 582 -14.74 -9.00 -11.86
C LEU A 582 -14.67 -10.28 -11.01
N ASN A 583 -15.53 -10.44 -10.00
CA ASN A 583 -15.61 -11.69 -9.25
C ASN A 583 -16.03 -12.87 -10.12
N TYR A 584 -17.02 -12.69 -11.00
CA TYR A 584 -17.45 -13.72 -11.93
C TYR A 584 -16.32 -14.11 -12.88
N LEU A 585 -15.71 -13.13 -13.55
CA LEU A 585 -14.59 -13.37 -14.46
C LEU A 585 -13.44 -14.12 -13.76
N ALA A 586 -13.06 -13.68 -12.55
CA ALA A 586 -12.05 -14.35 -11.75
C ALA A 586 -12.45 -15.78 -11.35
N SER A 587 -13.73 -16.02 -11.04
CA SER A 587 -14.24 -17.37 -10.71
C SER A 587 -14.17 -18.33 -11.90
N LYS A 588 -14.16 -17.78 -13.13
CA LYS A 588 -13.96 -18.51 -14.38
C LYS A 588 -12.51 -18.50 -14.85
N HIS A 589 -11.58 -18.01 -14.00
CA HIS A 589 -10.14 -17.91 -14.26
C HIS A 589 -9.75 -17.01 -15.44
N VAL A 590 -10.64 -16.09 -15.86
CA VAL A 590 -10.26 -14.99 -16.75
C VAL A 590 -9.24 -14.12 -16.04
N ASN A 591 -8.13 -13.80 -16.71
CA ASN A 591 -7.00 -13.09 -16.10
C ASN A 591 -6.64 -11.78 -16.81
N SER A 592 -7.47 -11.28 -17.71
CA SER A 592 -7.22 -10.03 -18.43
C SER A 592 -8.53 -9.34 -18.79
N ILE A 593 -8.52 -8.01 -18.71
CA ILE A 593 -9.61 -7.15 -19.19
C ILE A 593 -9.00 -6.00 -19.98
N TYR A 594 -9.50 -5.81 -21.19
CA TYR A 594 -9.31 -4.62 -22.00
C TYR A 594 -10.32 -3.56 -21.58
N PHE A 595 -9.88 -2.30 -21.55
CA PHE A 595 -10.78 -1.17 -21.37
C PHE A 595 -10.16 0.14 -21.85
N LEU A 596 -11.00 0.99 -22.41
CA LEU A 596 -10.69 2.36 -22.76
C LEU A 596 -10.75 3.25 -21.51
N THR A 597 -9.81 4.17 -21.39
CA THR A 597 -9.85 5.23 -20.37
C THR A 597 -10.33 6.58 -20.91
N MET A 598 -10.52 6.70 -22.23
CA MET A 598 -11.09 7.88 -22.88
C MET A 598 -11.64 7.52 -24.27
N ASN A 599 -12.93 7.76 -24.51
CA ASN A 599 -13.57 7.50 -25.81
C ASN A 599 -14.44 8.68 -26.30
N ILE A 600 -14.17 9.90 -25.80
CA ILE A 600 -14.87 11.11 -26.27
C ILE A 600 -14.64 11.27 -27.77
N GLY A 601 -15.72 11.40 -28.56
CA GLY A 601 -15.64 11.57 -30.01
C GLY A 601 -15.49 10.28 -30.81
N GLY A 602 -15.48 9.11 -30.17
CA GLY A 602 -15.67 7.83 -30.86
C GLY A 602 -17.04 7.23 -30.58
N ASP A 603 -17.18 5.92 -30.74
CA ASP A 603 -18.48 5.26 -30.89
C ASP A 603 -19.28 5.20 -29.58
N GLY A 604 -18.61 5.12 -28.42
CA GLY A 604 -19.25 5.17 -27.10
C GLY A 604 -19.47 6.59 -26.54
N GLY A 605 -18.44 7.44 -26.58
CA GLY A 605 -18.54 8.83 -26.09
C GLY A 605 -18.89 8.98 -24.60
N ASP A 606 -18.61 7.96 -23.79
CA ASP A 606 -19.16 7.76 -22.44
C ASP A 606 -18.11 7.47 -21.35
N VAL A 607 -16.83 7.37 -21.73
CA VAL A 607 -15.70 7.20 -20.83
C VAL A 607 -14.76 8.40 -20.93
N CYS A 608 -14.55 9.06 -19.80
CA CYS A 608 -13.50 10.05 -19.64
C CYS A 608 -13.12 10.28 -18.16
N PRO A 609 -11.87 10.70 -17.88
CA PRO A 609 -11.43 10.93 -16.51
C PRO A 609 -11.77 12.35 -15.99
N TRP A 610 -12.28 13.23 -16.85
CA TRP A 610 -12.42 14.66 -16.55
C TRP A 610 -13.69 15.00 -15.75
N THR A 611 -13.70 16.19 -15.18
CA THR A 611 -14.87 16.77 -14.50
C THR A 611 -15.99 17.08 -15.48
N GLY A 612 -17.24 16.93 -15.04
CA GLY A 612 -18.41 17.24 -15.86
C GLY A 612 -18.79 16.13 -16.85
N SER A 613 -19.59 16.49 -17.85
CA SER A 613 -20.05 15.58 -18.90
C SER A 613 -18.99 15.44 -20.01
N PRO A 614 -18.90 14.29 -20.70
CA PRO A 614 -18.04 14.13 -21.86
C PRO A 614 -18.41 15.15 -22.95
N ASN A 615 -17.58 16.18 -23.12
CA ASN A 615 -17.77 17.24 -24.10
C ASN A 615 -16.66 17.12 -25.15
N PRO A 616 -16.96 16.91 -26.44
CA PRO A 616 -15.94 16.73 -27.46
C PRO A 616 -15.20 18.02 -27.79
N LYS A 617 -13.99 17.88 -28.34
CA LYS A 617 -13.16 18.99 -28.82
C LYS A 617 -13.94 19.97 -29.70
N GLY A 618 -13.80 21.26 -29.40
CA GLY A 618 -14.52 22.35 -30.07
C GLY A 618 -15.84 22.74 -29.40
N SER A 619 -16.35 21.95 -28.46
CA SER A 619 -17.40 22.39 -27.54
C SER A 619 -16.88 23.55 -26.66
N PRO A 620 -17.69 24.58 -26.36
CA PRO A 620 -17.30 25.63 -25.40
C PRO A 620 -17.12 25.08 -23.96
N ASP A 621 -17.67 23.91 -23.68
CA ASP A 621 -17.62 23.24 -22.37
C ASP A 621 -16.60 22.07 -22.36
N ASN A 622 -15.75 21.94 -23.40
CA ASN A 622 -14.67 20.95 -23.44
C ASN A 622 -13.58 21.32 -22.45
N ASP A 623 -13.29 20.41 -21.52
CA ASP A 623 -12.26 20.58 -20.51
C ASP A 623 -11.49 19.27 -20.31
N ASN A 624 -10.30 19.23 -20.90
CA ASN A 624 -9.39 18.09 -20.82
C ASN A 624 -8.26 18.31 -19.80
N LEU A 625 -8.39 19.33 -18.93
CA LEU A 625 -7.35 19.74 -17.97
C LEU A 625 -7.77 19.57 -16.50
N HIS A 626 -9.05 19.33 -16.22
CA HIS A 626 -9.56 19.08 -14.87
C HIS A 626 -10.09 17.66 -14.70
N PHE A 627 -9.61 16.95 -13.68
CA PHE A 627 -9.89 15.53 -13.46
C PHE A 627 -10.89 15.32 -12.34
N ASP A 628 -11.86 14.43 -12.53
CA ASP A 628 -12.89 14.11 -11.53
C ASP A 628 -12.30 13.19 -10.45
N ILE A 629 -12.05 13.75 -9.27
CA ILE A 629 -11.35 13.03 -8.19
C ILE A 629 -12.19 11.87 -7.67
N SER A 630 -13.51 12.04 -7.56
CA SER A 630 -14.42 10.99 -7.06
C SER A 630 -14.46 9.80 -8.02
N LYS A 631 -14.66 10.06 -9.32
CA LYS A 631 -14.68 9.05 -10.38
C LYS A 631 -13.38 8.26 -10.43
N LEU A 632 -12.22 8.93 -10.42
CA LEU A 632 -10.92 8.27 -10.47
C LEU A 632 -10.60 7.45 -9.21
N ARG A 633 -11.15 7.84 -8.05
CA ARG A 633 -11.10 7.01 -6.84
C ARG A 633 -11.94 5.73 -6.97
N GLN A 634 -13.08 5.80 -7.66
CA GLN A 634 -13.91 4.63 -7.94
C GLN A 634 -13.23 3.70 -8.94
N TRP A 635 -12.57 4.24 -9.97
CA TRP A 635 -11.73 3.46 -10.89
C TRP A 635 -10.60 2.73 -10.14
N GLU A 636 -9.88 3.41 -9.24
CA GLU A 636 -8.86 2.74 -8.42
C GLU A 636 -9.45 1.57 -7.62
N THR A 637 -10.67 1.74 -7.09
CA THR A 637 -11.34 0.67 -6.33
C THR A 637 -11.55 -0.58 -7.20
N VAL A 638 -11.95 -0.38 -8.45
CA VAL A 638 -12.13 -1.45 -9.45
C VAL A 638 -10.79 -2.09 -9.82
N PHE A 639 -9.77 -1.30 -10.13
CA PHE A 639 -8.45 -1.81 -10.54
C PHE A 639 -7.73 -2.54 -9.40
N ALA A 640 -7.76 -2.00 -8.18
CA ALA A 640 -7.21 -2.68 -7.00
C ALA A 640 -7.93 -4.01 -6.72
N HIS A 641 -9.23 -4.09 -7.02
CA HIS A 641 -9.99 -5.33 -6.91
C HIS A 641 -9.60 -6.35 -7.99
N ALA A 642 -9.52 -5.93 -9.26
CA ALA A 642 -9.04 -6.75 -10.37
C ALA A 642 -7.65 -7.35 -10.07
N GLN A 643 -6.71 -6.54 -9.59
CA GLN A 643 -5.39 -7.01 -9.17
C GLN A 643 -5.45 -8.09 -8.08
N ARG A 644 -6.26 -7.91 -7.04
CA ARG A 644 -6.45 -8.91 -5.97
C ARG A 644 -7.12 -10.19 -6.48
N LYS A 645 -7.87 -10.10 -7.59
CA LYS A 645 -8.49 -11.26 -8.26
C LYS A 645 -7.57 -11.90 -9.31
N GLY A 646 -6.39 -11.34 -9.56
CA GLY A 646 -5.46 -11.85 -10.55
C GLY A 646 -5.92 -11.57 -11.98
N ILE A 647 -6.45 -10.38 -12.22
CA ILE A 647 -6.86 -9.88 -13.53
C ILE A 647 -5.89 -8.77 -13.94
N PHE A 648 -5.26 -8.96 -15.10
CA PHE A 648 -4.36 -8.01 -15.77
C PHE A 648 -5.16 -6.85 -16.35
N LEU A 649 -4.62 -5.64 -16.24
CA LEU A 649 -5.27 -4.41 -16.67
C LEU A 649 -4.69 -3.96 -18.02
N HIS A 650 -5.43 -4.19 -19.10
CA HIS A 650 -5.03 -3.72 -20.42
C HIS A 650 -5.61 -2.31 -20.62
N PHE A 651 -4.84 -1.29 -20.23
CA PHE A 651 -5.22 0.12 -20.37
C PHE A 651 -5.07 0.55 -21.82
N VAL A 652 -6.18 0.93 -22.45
CA VAL A 652 -6.16 1.56 -23.77
C VAL A 652 -6.52 3.02 -23.63
N PHE A 653 -5.56 3.89 -23.97
CA PHE A 653 -5.70 5.31 -23.66
C PHE A 653 -6.81 5.99 -24.45
N ASN A 654 -6.99 5.66 -25.73
CA ASN A 654 -8.02 6.26 -26.56
C ASN A 654 -8.48 5.33 -27.69
N GLU A 655 -9.70 5.56 -28.18
CA GLU A 655 -10.42 4.80 -29.22
C GLU A 655 -9.92 5.10 -30.65
N ALA A 656 -10.44 4.35 -31.63
CA ALA A 656 -10.04 4.35 -33.03
C ALA A 656 -10.48 5.58 -33.85
N GLU A 657 -11.60 6.22 -33.52
CA GLU A 657 -12.22 7.23 -34.37
C GLU A 657 -11.40 8.52 -34.47
N GLU A 658 -11.43 9.17 -35.64
CA GLU A 658 -10.66 10.40 -35.87
C GLU A 658 -10.94 11.51 -34.84
N PRO A 659 -12.20 11.84 -34.47
CA PRO A 659 -12.44 12.87 -33.48
C PRO A 659 -11.87 12.49 -32.11
N ASN A 660 -11.93 11.23 -31.71
CA ASN A 660 -11.33 10.76 -30.46
C ASN A 660 -9.80 10.87 -30.45
N LYS A 661 -9.13 10.41 -31.52
CA LYS A 661 -7.67 10.54 -31.64
C LYS A 661 -7.21 12.00 -31.58
N ARG A 662 -8.02 12.91 -32.10
CA ARG A 662 -7.77 14.36 -32.10
C ARG A 662 -8.22 15.09 -30.84
N GLU A 663 -8.95 14.43 -29.95
CA GLU A 663 -9.51 15.05 -28.73
C GLU A 663 -8.43 15.77 -27.91
N LEU A 664 -7.27 15.11 -27.77
CA LEU A 664 -6.11 15.66 -27.07
C LEU A 664 -5.10 16.20 -28.08
N ASP A 665 -4.89 17.52 -28.03
CA ASP A 665 -3.90 18.27 -28.80
C ASP A 665 -3.93 17.99 -30.33
N ASP A 666 -5.11 17.80 -30.92
CA ASP A 666 -5.30 17.47 -32.34
C ASP A 666 -4.52 16.22 -32.80
N GLY A 667 -4.24 15.31 -31.86
CA GLY A 667 -3.48 14.08 -32.08
C GLY A 667 -1.97 14.22 -31.93
N GLU A 668 -1.48 15.35 -31.44
CA GLU A 668 -0.07 15.57 -31.13
C GLU A 668 0.25 15.29 -29.65
N LEU A 669 1.54 15.25 -29.31
CA LEU A 669 2.00 15.17 -27.91
C LEU A 669 2.11 16.57 -27.29
N GLY A 670 0.96 17.22 -27.16
CA GLY A 670 0.86 18.55 -26.59
C GLY A 670 0.68 18.53 -25.07
N ARG A 671 -0.02 19.54 -24.57
CA ARG A 671 -0.21 19.78 -23.15
C ARG A 671 -1.26 18.82 -22.56
N GLU A 672 -2.39 18.67 -23.24
CA GLU A 672 -3.52 17.87 -22.76
C GLU A 672 -3.15 16.38 -22.67
N ARG A 673 -2.51 15.84 -23.71
CA ARG A 673 -2.08 14.43 -23.77
C ARG A 673 -1.00 14.09 -22.75
N LYS A 674 -0.02 14.98 -22.56
CA LYS A 674 1.01 14.79 -21.53
C LYS A 674 0.41 14.79 -20.13
N LEU A 675 -0.52 15.71 -19.86
CA LEU A 675 -1.19 15.78 -18.57
C LEU A 675 -2.03 14.52 -18.33
N TYR A 676 -2.80 14.10 -19.34
CA TYR A 676 -3.59 12.88 -19.32
C TYR A 676 -2.75 11.63 -19.01
N TYR A 677 -1.66 11.38 -19.76
CA TYR A 677 -0.77 10.25 -19.50
C TYR A 677 -0.18 10.30 -18.10
N ARG A 678 0.31 11.47 -17.67
CA ARG A 678 0.88 11.63 -16.33
C ARG A 678 -0.15 11.32 -15.24
N GLU A 679 -1.39 11.79 -15.34
CA GLU A 679 -2.44 11.55 -14.34
C GLU A 679 -2.83 10.06 -14.28
N MET A 680 -2.98 9.39 -15.42
CA MET A 680 -3.25 7.94 -15.44
C MET A 680 -2.13 7.16 -14.74
N ILE A 681 -0.87 7.50 -15.03
CA ILE A 681 0.30 6.83 -14.46
C ILE A 681 0.47 7.16 -12.97
N ALA A 682 0.28 8.42 -12.55
CA ALA A 682 0.37 8.83 -11.15
C ALA A 682 -0.68 8.13 -10.27
N ARG A 683 -1.88 7.90 -10.82
CA ARG A 683 -3.00 7.31 -10.08
C ARG A 683 -2.99 5.79 -10.08
N PHE A 684 -2.55 5.16 -11.17
CA PHE A 684 -2.74 3.72 -11.41
C PHE A 684 -1.44 2.94 -11.70
N GLY A 685 -0.31 3.61 -11.94
CA GLY A 685 0.97 2.95 -12.23
C GLY A 685 1.50 2.10 -11.07
N HIS A 686 1.01 2.26 -9.83
CA HIS A 686 1.44 1.42 -8.72
C HIS A 686 0.96 -0.05 -8.83
N HIS A 687 -0.05 -0.35 -9.66
CA HIS A 687 -0.51 -1.72 -9.89
C HIS A 687 0.60 -2.56 -10.54
N LEU A 688 0.60 -3.86 -10.25
CA LEU A 688 1.69 -4.79 -10.55
C LEU A 688 1.60 -5.40 -11.95
N ALA A 689 0.42 -5.48 -12.54
CA ALA A 689 0.19 -6.19 -13.79
C ALA A 689 -0.79 -5.40 -14.67
N LEU A 690 -0.21 -4.53 -15.50
CA LEU A 690 -0.91 -3.72 -16.49
C LEU A 690 -0.02 -3.54 -17.72
N GLU A 691 -0.61 -3.01 -18.79
CA GLU A 691 0.13 -2.39 -19.91
C GLU A 691 -0.47 -1.08 -20.33
N TRP A 692 0.36 -0.22 -20.92
CA TRP A 692 -0.05 1.02 -21.57
C TRP A 692 -0.19 0.80 -23.08
N ASN A 693 -1.43 0.67 -23.54
CA ASN A 693 -1.76 0.67 -24.96
C ASN A 693 -2.07 2.11 -25.41
N LEU A 694 -1.22 2.63 -26.30
CA LEU A 694 -1.17 4.06 -26.58
C LEU A 694 -2.38 4.60 -27.36
N CYS A 695 -3.05 3.75 -28.12
CA CYS A 695 -4.20 4.07 -28.96
C CYS A 695 -4.77 2.78 -29.54
N GLU A 696 -6.09 2.66 -29.54
CA GLU A 696 -6.80 1.67 -30.32
C GLU A 696 -6.66 1.94 -31.82
N GLU A 697 -6.45 0.88 -32.62
CA GLU A 697 -6.38 0.92 -34.09
C GLU A 697 -5.69 2.18 -34.65
N TYR A 698 -4.48 2.47 -34.18
CA TYR A 698 -3.82 3.79 -34.33
C TYR A 698 -3.71 4.30 -35.78
N ASN A 699 -3.84 3.39 -36.75
CA ASN A 699 -3.64 3.59 -38.17
C ASN A 699 -4.96 3.59 -39.01
N ILE A 700 -6.15 3.61 -38.38
CA ILE A 700 -7.45 3.80 -39.05
C ILE A 700 -7.94 5.25 -38.92
N GLY A 701 -8.64 5.74 -39.95
CA GLY A 701 -9.13 7.12 -40.00
C GLY A 701 -7.96 8.11 -40.01
N PHE A 702 -7.70 8.70 -38.85
CA PHE A 702 -6.52 9.51 -38.59
C PHE A 702 -5.33 8.64 -38.18
N ASP A 703 -4.40 8.43 -39.11
CA ASP A 703 -3.17 7.68 -38.85
C ASP A 703 -2.18 8.53 -38.03
N LEU A 704 -1.97 8.12 -36.77
CA LEU A 704 -1.00 8.78 -35.87
C LEU A 704 0.43 8.67 -36.42
N GLY A 705 0.75 7.57 -37.10
CA GLY A 705 2.06 7.29 -37.66
C GLY A 705 3.14 6.92 -36.61
N PRO A 706 4.22 6.24 -37.02
CA PRO A 706 5.25 5.75 -36.10
C PRO A 706 5.89 6.82 -35.21
N GLU A 707 6.19 8.00 -35.74
CA GLU A 707 6.91 9.04 -34.99
C GLU A 707 6.10 9.63 -33.82
N ARG A 708 4.77 9.78 -34.00
CA ARG A 708 3.91 10.24 -32.89
C ARG A 708 3.79 9.18 -31.82
N VAL A 709 3.50 7.94 -32.21
CA VAL A 709 3.40 6.82 -31.27
C VAL A 709 4.68 6.65 -30.47
N ARG A 710 5.83 6.81 -31.13
CA ARG A 710 7.16 6.85 -30.50
C ARG A 710 7.33 7.95 -29.48
N ALA A 711 6.95 9.18 -29.82
CA ALA A 711 6.99 10.31 -28.89
C ALA A 711 6.06 10.07 -27.68
N PHE A 712 4.88 9.48 -27.90
CA PHE A 712 3.94 9.13 -26.84
C PHE A 712 4.57 8.11 -25.88
N ALA A 713 5.16 7.06 -26.42
CA ALA A 713 5.88 6.05 -25.66
C ALA A 713 7.06 6.65 -24.86
N ASP A 714 7.85 7.54 -25.46
CA ASP A 714 8.97 8.22 -24.80
C ASP A 714 8.51 9.02 -23.58
N PHE A 715 7.37 9.71 -23.67
CA PHE A 715 6.81 10.43 -22.54
C PHE A 715 6.26 9.50 -21.46
N VAL A 716 5.51 8.46 -21.82
CA VAL A 716 5.01 7.45 -20.87
C VAL A 716 6.17 6.82 -20.10
N ARG A 717 7.26 6.43 -20.78
CA ARG A 717 8.46 5.89 -20.12
C ARG A 717 9.15 6.89 -19.20
N ALA A 718 9.13 8.18 -19.53
CA ALA A 718 9.75 9.20 -18.71
C ALA A 718 8.99 9.45 -17.39
N VAL A 719 7.68 9.16 -17.34
CA VAL A 719 6.84 9.42 -16.16
C VAL A 719 6.43 8.16 -15.39
N ASP A 720 6.49 6.98 -16.02
CA ASP A 720 6.24 5.69 -15.37
C ASP A 720 7.53 5.14 -14.70
N PRO A 721 7.63 5.16 -13.35
CA PRO A 721 8.85 4.75 -12.66
C PRO A 721 9.03 3.22 -12.60
N TYR A 722 8.11 2.45 -13.18
CA TYR A 722 8.02 1.01 -13.02
C TYR A 722 8.29 0.23 -14.32
N ASP A 723 8.52 0.92 -15.44
CA ASP A 723 8.80 0.33 -16.78
C ASP A 723 7.73 -0.69 -17.19
N HIS A 724 6.44 -0.34 -17.04
CA HIS A 724 5.37 -1.22 -17.50
C HIS A 724 5.46 -1.50 -19.00
N PRO A 725 4.94 -2.65 -19.46
CA PRO A 725 4.84 -2.92 -20.88
C PRO A 725 4.05 -1.84 -21.62
N ILE A 726 4.59 -1.37 -22.75
CA ILE A 726 3.96 -0.40 -23.65
C ILE A 726 3.72 -1.06 -25.01
N THR A 727 2.57 -0.75 -25.61
CA THR A 727 2.15 -1.23 -26.93
C THR A 727 1.29 -0.17 -27.65
N VAL A 728 0.89 -0.47 -28.88
CA VAL A 728 -0.16 0.25 -29.61
C VAL A 728 -0.99 -0.77 -30.38
N HIS A 729 -2.31 -0.63 -30.37
CA HIS A 729 -3.19 -1.54 -31.08
C HIS A 729 -3.20 -1.22 -32.58
N SER A 730 -2.98 -2.22 -33.43
CA SER A 730 -2.97 -2.05 -34.89
C SER A 730 -4.20 -2.63 -35.57
N ALA A 731 -4.66 -1.94 -36.61
CA ALA A 731 -5.57 -2.51 -37.60
C ALA A 731 -4.88 -2.72 -38.95
N LYS A 732 -5.65 -3.15 -39.96
CA LYS A 732 -5.21 -3.43 -41.34
C LYS A 732 -4.26 -4.63 -41.42
N ASP A 733 -3.09 -4.50 -42.04
CA ASP A 733 -2.07 -5.56 -42.04
C ASP A 733 -1.18 -5.39 -40.79
N PRO A 734 -1.39 -6.19 -39.73
CA PRO A 734 -0.77 -5.93 -38.44
C PRO A 734 0.76 -6.10 -38.47
N ILE A 735 1.31 -6.99 -39.31
CA ILE A 735 2.77 -7.18 -39.43
C ILE A 735 3.44 -5.92 -39.98
N GLU A 736 2.84 -5.32 -41.02
CA GLU A 736 3.34 -4.08 -41.61
C GLU A 736 3.11 -2.91 -40.67
N ALA A 737 1.93 -2.81 -40.07
CA ALA A 737 1.55 -1.73 -39.17
C ALA A 737 2.42 -1.70 -37.91
N LEU A 738 2.77 -2.84 -37.32
CA LEU A 738 3.59 -2.89 -36.10
C LEU A 738 5.08 -3.02 -36.36
N ARG A 739 5.53 -3.13 -37.62
CA ARG A 739 6.96 -3.32 -37.95
C ARG A 739 7.88 -2.31 -37.26
N PHE A 740 7.43 -1.07 -37.11
CA PHE A 740 8.23 0.00 -36.50
C PHE A 740 8.53 -0.22 -35.00
N THR A 741 7.78 -1.11 -34.34
CA THR A 741 7.98 -1.51 -32.94
C THR A 741 9.00 -2.64 -32.79
N PHE A 742 9.32 -3.37 -33.86
CA PHE A 742 10.21 -4.53 -33.76
C PHE A 742 11.65 -4.10 -33.51
N GLY A 743 12.25 -4.57 -32.41
CA GLY A 743 13.60 -4.16 -32.00
C GLY A 743 13.64 -2.80 -31.28
N ASP A 744 12.51 -2.10 -31.19
CA ASP A 744 12.41 -0.80 -30.54
C ASP A 744 12.20 -0.98 -29.03
N GLU A 745 13.13 -0.49 -28.22
CA GLU A 745 13.13 -0.72 -26.77
C GLU A 745 11.95 -0.10 -26.02
N ARG A 746 11.21 0.81 -26.68
CA ARG A 746 10.02 1.43 -26.10
C ARG A 746 8.83 0.48 -26.02
N PHE A 747 8.79 -0.54 -26.86
CA PHE A 747 7.68 -1.48 -26.92
C PHE A 747 8.09 -2.84 -26.35
N SER A 748 7.18 -3.42 -25.58
CA SER A 748 7.45 -4.61 -24.77
C SER A 748 6.50 -5.77 -25.06
N LEU A 749 5.48 -5.54 -25.90
CA LEU A 749 4.59 -6.56 -26.46
C LEU A 749 3.88 -6.02 -27.71
N THR A 750 3.13 -6.87 -28.40
CA THR A 750 2.21 -6.45 -29.48
C THR A 750 0.78 -6.35 -28.99
N SER A 751 -0.06 -5.57 -29.68
CA SER A 751 -1.51 -5.58 -29.54
C SER A 751 -2.13 -5.61 -30.94
N ILE A 752 -2.84 -6.69 -31.28
CA ILE A 752 -3.13 -7.06 -32.67
C ILE A 752 -4.63 -7.26 -32.90
N GLN A 753 -5.16 -6.54 -33.90
CA GLN A 753 -6.37 -6.93 -34.62
C GLN A 753 -6.02 -7.91 -35.76
N LEU A 754 -6.60 -9.11 -35.74
CA LEU A 754 -6.24 -10.20 -36.66
C LEU A 754 -6.59 -9.92 -38.13
N GLY A 755 -7.68 -9.21 -38.39
CA GLY A 755 -8.30 -9.13 -39.71
C GLY A 755 -8.71 -10.51 -40.29
N GLN A 756 -8.51 -10.72 -41.59
CA GLN A 756 -8.91 -11.97 -42.31
C GLN A 756 -7.78 -13.01 -42.45
N ARG A 757 -6.82 -13.08 -41.52
CA ARG A 757 -5.69 -14.04 -41.56
C ARG A 757 -5.93 -15.29 -40.71
N LYS A 758 -5.12 -16.34 -40.89
CA LYS A 758 -5.11 -17.44 -39.91
C LYS A 758 -4.34 -16.97 -38.71
N ILE A 759 -4.88 -17.25 -37.54
CA ILE A 759 -4.35 -16.72 -36.27
C ILE A 759 -3.05 -17.42 -35.88
N ASP A 760 -2.92 -18.72 -36.15
CA ASP A 760 -1.69 -19.50 -35.97
C ASP A 760 -0.56 -18.96 -36.84
N GLU A 761 -0.75 -18.92 -38.16
CA GLU A 761 0.27 -18.44 -39.10
C GLU A 761 0.70 -17.01 -38.78
N LEU A 762 -0.24 -16.13 -38.39
CA LEU A 762 0.09 -14.75 -38.02
C LEU A 762 0.88 -14.69 -36.70
N THR A 763 0.50 -15.49 -35.71
CA THR A 763 1.22 -15.57 -34.42
C THR A 763 2.67 -15.99 -34.64
N GLU A 764 2.90 -17.04 -35.43
CA GLU A 764 4.24 -17.51 -35.76
C GLU A 764 5.05 -16.47 -36.54
N GLN A 765 4.42 -15.76 -37.49
CA GLN A 765 5.07 -14.69 -38.25
C GLN A 765 5.55 -13.55 -37.34
N PHE A 766 4.74 -13.13 -36.36
CA PHE A 766 5.16 -12.10 -35.39
C PHE A 766 6.30 -12.59 -34.51
N ARG A 767 6.25 -13.83 -34.03
CA ARG A 767 7.34 -14.42 -33.24
C ARG A 767 8.64 -14.42 -34.04
N GLU A 768 8.60 -14.90 -35.27
CA GLU A 768 9.77 -14.94 -36.15
C GLU A 768 10.28 -13.53 -36.47
N ALA A 769 9.38 -12.60 -36.83
CA ALA A 769 9.75 -11.24 -37.20
C ALA A 769 10.39 -10.46 -36.05
N THR A 770 9.83 -10.55 -34.85
CA THR A 770 10.37 -9.87 -33.66
C THR A 770 11.68 -10.52 -33.20
N ALA A 771 11.76 -11.85 -33.16
CA ALA A 771 13.00 -12.55 -32.81
C ALA A 771 14.17 -12.22 -33.76
N LYS A 772 13.91 -12.04 -35.07
CA LYS A 772 14.92 -11.62 -36.06
C LYS A 772 15.55 -10.26 -35.77
N THR A 773 14.88 -9.41 -35.00
CA THR A 773 15.43 -8.11 -34.58
C THR A 773 16.33 -8.19 -33.34
N GLY A 774 16.45 -9.38 -32.73
CA GLY A 774 17.16 -9.57 -31.47
C GLY A 774 16.33 -9.22 -30.23
N ARG A 775 15.08 -8.77 -30.41
CA ARG A 775 14.12 -8.46 -29.32
C ARG A 775 12.79 -9.18 -29.57
N PRO A 776 12.68 -10.46 -29.14
CA PRO A 776 11.41 -11.18 -29.18
C PRO A 776 10.33 -10.44 -28.38
N LEU A 777 9.14 -10.25 -28.93
CA LEU A 777 8.03 -9.63 -28.22
C LEU A 777 6.93 -10.66 -27.91
N PRO A 778 6.26 -10.60 -26.75
CA PRO A 778 5.00 -11.28 -26.54
C PRO A 778 4.00 -10.90 -27.63
N VAL A 779 3.35 -11.91 -28.20
CA VAL A 779 2.38 -11.73 -29.29
C VAL A 779 0.98 -11.83 -28.72
N SER A 780 0.28 -10.70 -28.59
CA SER A 780 -1.11 -10.65 -28.11
C SER A 780 -2.09 -10.39 -29.24
N MET A 781 -3.02 -11.32 -29.41
CA MET A 781 -4.17 -11.24 -30.31
C MET A 781 -5.35 -10.73 -29.49
N ASP A 782 -5.62 -9.44 -29.59
CA ASP A 782 -6.60 -8.80 -28.70
C ASP A 782 -7.98 -8.77 -29.36
N GLU A 783 -8.03 -8.55 -30.68
CA GLU A 783 -9.29 -8.41 -31.41
C GLU A 783 -9.37 -9.31 -32.67
N PHE A 784 -10.51 -9.98 -32.87
CA PHE A 784 -10.80 -10.74 -34.09
C PHE A 784 -12.30 -10.88 -34.35
N THR A 785 -12.71 -10.82 -35.61
CA THR A 785 -14.13 -10.94 -35.99
C THR A 785 -14.45 -12.21 -36.78
N ILE A 786 -15.74 -12.53 -36.89
CA ILE A 786 -16.23 -13.53 -37.85
C ILE A 786 -16.63 -12.87 -39.14
N ASP A 787 -16.31 -13.56 -40.23
CA ASP A 787 -16.88 -13.25 -41.52
C ASP A 787 -18.02 -14.20 -41.92
N LYS A 788 -19.27 -13.83 -41.56
CA LYS A 788 -20.48 -14.66 -41.81
C LYS A 788 -21.16 -14.42 -43.16
N GLY A 789 -20.58 -13.63 -44.07
CA GLY A 789 -21.16 -13.44 -45.41
C GLY A 789 -22.55 -12.78 -45.44
N GLN A 790 -22.86 -11.98 -44.42
CA GLN A 790 -24.04 -11.12 -44.41
C GLN A 790 -23.64 -9.69 -44.85
N GLU A 791 -24.57 -8.92 -45.39
CA GLU A 791 -24.32 -7.69 -46.18
C GLU A 791 -23.62 -6.53 -45.43
N LYS A 792 -23.38 -6.64 -44.12
CA LYS A 792 -22.68 -5.64 -43.29
C LYS A 792 -21.43 -6.26 -42.64
N GLY A 793 -20.30 -5.55 -42.69
CA GLY A 793 -19.01 -5.99 -42.16
C GLY A 793 -19.01 -6.20 -40.63
N TRP A 794 -17.97 -6.86 -40.14
CA TRP A 794 -17.57 -6.99 -38.72
C TRP A 794 -18.72 -7.32 -37.75
N ILE A 795 -19.02 -8.62 -37.55
CA ILE A 795 -20.02 -9.06 -36.56
C ILE A 795 -19.35 -9.95 -35.52
N PRO A 796 -19.09 -9.44 -34.31
CA PRO A 796 -18.71 -10.23 -33.16
C PRO A 796 -19.82 -11.21 -32.80
N VAL A 797 -19.44 -12.39 -32.33
CA VAL A 797 -20.43 -13.39 -31.90
C VAL A 797 -19.93 -14.16 -30.69
N ASP A 798 -20.87 -14.67 -29.91
CA ASP A 798 -20.60 -15.69 -28.92
C ASP A 798 -20.73 -17.08 -29.56
N ASP A 799 -19.59 -17.69 -29.92
CA ASP A 799 -19.52 -19.07 -30.43
C ASP A 799 -18.35 -19.81 -29.78
N ALA A 800 -18.58 -20.27 -28.54
CA ALA A 800 -17.51 -20.80 -27.70
C ALA A 800 -16.82 -22.01 -28.31
N GLU A 801 -17.56 -22.88 -29.00
CA GLU A 801 -16.97 -24.06 -29.64
C GLU A 801 -16.08 -23.66 -30.82
N ARG A 802 -16.56 -22.74 -31.66
CA ARG A 802 -15.78 -22.23 -32.78
C ARG A 802 -14.54 -21.48 -32.29
N TRP A 803 -14.66 -20.65 -31.26
CA TRP A 803 -13.55 -19.91 -30.65
C TRP A 803 -12.51 -20.81 -30.02
N ARG A 804 -12.93 -21.88 -29.34
CA ARG A 804 -12.00 -22.93 -28.89
C ARG A 804 -11.21 -23.50 -30.06
N LYS A 805 -11.91 -23.87 -31.15
CA LYS A 805 -11.32 -24.58 -32.29
C LYS A 805 -10.44 -23.71 -33.17
N GLU A 806 -10.93 -22.55 -33.58
CA GLU A 806 -10.33 -21.70 -34.60
C GLU A 806 -9.39 -20.62 -34.05
N LYS A 807 -9.49 -20.27 -32.75
CA LYS A 807 -8.80 -19.11 -32.18
C LYS A 807 -7.92 -19.46 -30.99
N LEU A 808 -8.50 -20.05 -29.95
CA LEU A 808 -7.82 -20.29 -28.67
C LEU A 808 -6.61 -21.23 -28.79
N TRP A 809 -6.84 -22.50 -29.14
CA TRP A 809 -5.77 -23.49 -29.21
C TRP A 809 -4.73 -23.18 -30.29
N PRO A 810 -5.11 -22.75 -31.51
CA PRO A 810 -4.15 -22.34 -32.52
C PRO A 810 -3.24 -21.20 -32.04
N THR A 811 -3.76 -20.21 -31.31
CA THR A 811 -2.94 -19.10 -30.77
C THR A 811 -1.96 -19.58 -29.72
N TYR A 812 -2.43 -20.34 -28.71
CA TYR A 812 -1.57 -20.80 -27.62
C TYR A 812 -0.49 -21.77 -28.08
N LEU A 813 -0.80 -22.71 -28.98
CA LEU A 813 0.22 -23.64 -29.50
C LEU A 813 1.06 -23.07 -30.65
N SER A 814 0.75 -21.85 -31.11
CA SER A 814 1.66 -21.02 -31.91
C SER A 814 2.50 -20.08 -31.03
N GLY A 815 2.32 -20.13 -29.71
CA GLY A 815 3.08 -19.37 -28.73
C GLY A 815 2.65 -17.91 -28.55
N GLY A 816 1.35 -17.62 -28.70
CA GLY A 816 0.75 -16.30 -28.50
C GLY A 816 -0.14 -16.19 -27.26
N ASN A 817 -0.75 -15.01 -27.11
CA ASN A 817 -1.68 -14.57 -26.07
C ASN A 817 -3.01 -14.16 -26.73
N ILE A 818 -4.13 -14.22 -26.01
CA ILE A 818 -5.45 -13.93 -26.61
C ILE A 818 -6.43 -13.26 -25.66
N GLU A 819 -7.19 -12.30 -26.19
CA GLU A 819 -8.43 -11.76 -25.60
C GLU A 819 -9.62 -12.00 -26.54
N PHE A 820 -10.84 -11.99 -26.01
CA PHE A 820 -12.04 -12.30 -26.77
C PHE A 820 -12.97 -11.10 -26.86
N ILE A 821 -13.29 -10.73 -28.09
CA ILE A 821 -14.40 -9.86 -28.41
C ILE A 821 -15.73 -10.60 -28.20
N LEU A 822 -16.70 -9.96 -27.56
CA LEU A 822 -17.99 -10.57 -27.23
C LEU A 822 -19.07 -10.15 -28.23
N GLY A 823 -20.11 -10.97 -28.36
CA GLY A 823 -21.15 -10.80 -29.38
C GLY A 823 -21.89 -9.46 -29.38
N ASP A 824 -21.87 -8.75 -28.25
CA ASP A 824 -22.58 -7.48 -28.06
C ASP A 824 -21.63 -6.26 -27.97
N LEU A 825 -20.31 -6.44 -28.14
CA LEU A 825 -19.32 -5.34 -28.17
C LEU A 825 -19.46 -4.34 -27.01
N LEU A 826 -19.64 -3.05 -27.36
CA LEU A 826 -19.85 -1.89 -26.49
C LEU A 826 -21.13 -2.00 -25.65
N GLU A 827 -22.07 -2.89 -25.99
CA GLU A 827 -23.32 -3.11 -25.24
C GLU A 827 -23.22 -4.29 -24.27
N THR A 828 -22.01 -4.83 -24.06
CA THR A 828 -21.79 -5.98 -23.15
C THR A 828 -22.03 -5.59 -21.69
N ASP A 829 -23.28 -5.73 -21.24
CA ASP A 829 -23.66 -5.49 -19.84
C ASP A 829 -23.59 -6.74 -18.95
N SER A 830 -23.26 -7.91 -19.52
CA SER A 830 -23.18 -9.17 -18.77
C SER A 830 -22.14 -10.12 -19.37
N PHE A 831 -21.24 -10.63 -18.54
CA PHE A 831 -20.31 -11.70 -18.91
C PHE A 831 -20.94 -13.09 -18.80
N LYS A 832 -22.20 -13.17 -18.34
CA LYS A 832 -22.95 -14.39 -18.11
C LYS A 832 -23.93 -14.65 -19.25
N THR A 833 -23.50 -15.44 -20.22
CA THR A 833 -24.41 -16.16 -21.13
C THR A 833 -24.00 -17.62 -21.21
N ARG A 834 -24.87 -18.50 -21.72
CA ARG A 834 -24.51 -19.91 -21.89
C ARG A 834 -23.24 -20.10 -22.74
N GLU A 835 -23.05 -19.27 -23.76
CA GLU A 835 -21.87 -19.37 -24.63
C GLU A 835 -20.65 -18.71 -23.97
N ARG A 836 -20.77 -17.54 -23.34
CA ARG A 836 -19.67 -16.90 -22.60
C ARG A 836 -19.17 -17.78 -21.45
N ASP A 837 -20.07 -18.41 -20.70
CA ASP A 837 -19.71 -19.29 -19.60
C ASP A 837 -18.88 -20.51 -20.07
N LYS A 838 -19.23 -21.10 -21.22
CA LYS A 838 -18.43 -22.16 -21.85
C LYS A 838 -17.10 -21.64 -22.39
N LEU A 839 -17.09 -20.44 -22.98
CA LEU A 839 -15.88 -19.82 -23.52
C LEU A 839 -14.84 -19.66 -22.41
N TRP A 840 -15.23 -19.12 -21.26
CA TRP A 840 -14.33 -18.93 -20.13
C TRP A 840 -13.81 -20.26 -19.57
N ASP A 841 -14.65 -21.31 -19.52
CA ASP A 841 -14.19 -22.65 -19.19
C ASP A 841 -13.13 -23.15 -20.20
N TYR A 842 -13.34 -22.96 -21.50
CA TYR A 842 -12.36 -23.35 -22.52
C TYR A 842 -11.06 -22.57 -22.41
N VAL A 843 -11.11 -21.26 -22.18
CA VAL A 843 -9.94 -20.42 -21.92
C VAL A 843 -9.15 -20.98 -20.73
N TRP A 844 -9.83 -21.28 -19.62
CA TRP A 844 -9.18 -21.89 -18.46
C TRP A 844 -8.57 -23.26 -18.77
N TYR A 845 -9.30 -24.14 -19.48
CA TYR A 845 -8.81 -25.47 -19.83
C TYR A 845 -7.56 -25.42 -20.70
N ALA A 846 -7.47 -24.45 -21.61
CA ALA A 846 -6.30 -24.25 -22.46
C ALA A 846 -5.15 -23.62 -21.67
N ARG A 847 -5.41 -22.55 -20.91
CA ARG A 847 -4.38 -21.86 -20.10
C ARG A 847 -3.74 -22.80 -19.09
N ARG A 848 -4.54 -23.50 -18.28
CA ARG A 848 -4.02 -24.46 -17.30
C ARG A 848 -3.15 -25.54 -17.94
N PHE A 849 -3.54 -26.03 -19.12
CA PHE A 849 -2.74 -27.01 -19.85
C PHE A 849 -1.39 -26.44 -20.27
N VAL A 850 -1.36 -25.19 -20.79
CA VAL A 850 -0.12 -24.55 -21.25
C VAL A 850 0.77 -24.11 -20.09
N GLU A 851 0.19 -23.63 -18.99
CA GLU A 851 0.90 -23.21 -17.77
C GLU A 851 1.61 -24.39 -17.06
N GLU A 852 1.19 -25.64 -17.33
CA GLU A 852 1.89 -26.87 -16.88
C GLU A 852 3.11 -27.22 -17.74
N LEU A 853 3.32 -26.55 -18.88
CA LEU A 853 4.43 -26.78 -19.81
C LEU A 853 5.55 -25.75 -19.59
N PRO A 854 6.80 -26.02 -20.03
CA PRO A 854 7.84 -25.00 -20.14
C PRO A 854 7.59 -24.09 -21.37
N PHE A 855 6.37 -23.55 -21.51
CA PHE A 855 5.89 -22.86 -22.71
C PHE A 855 6.76 -21.68 -23.14
N HIS A 856 7.42 -21.02 -22.19
CA HIS A 856 8.35 -19.92 -22.42
C HIS A 856 9.64 -20.34 -23.16
N GLU A 857 9.99 -21.63 -23.14
CA GLU A 857 11.12 -22.21 -23.88
C GLU A 857 10.68 -22.92 -25.18
N MET A 858 9.38 -23.13 -25.36
CA MET A 858 8.83 -23.89 -26.47
C MET A 858 8.71 -23.04 -27.75
N GLN A 859 8.74 -23.71 -28.90
CA GLN A 859 8.65 -23.09 -30.22
C GLN A 859 7.59 -23.77 -31.10
N PRO A 860 6.94 -23.03 -32.01
CA PRO A 860 6.06 -23.63 -32.99
C PRO A 860 6.83 -24.55 -33.95
N ALA A 861 6.25 -25.70 -34.26
CA ALA A 861 6.92 -26.82 -34.91
C ALA A 861 5.96 -27.66 -35.78
N ASP A 862 4.93 -27.02 -36.35
CA ASP A 862 3.85 -27.66 -37.13
C ASP A 862 4.35 -28.60 -38.23
N LYS A 863 5.51 -28.30 -38.81
CA LYS A 863 6.17 -29.15 -39.81
C LYS A 863 6.52 -30.57 -39.33
N LEU A 864 6.51 -30.83 -38.02
CA LEU A 864 6.80 -32.15 -37.45
C LEU A 864 5.65 -33.14 -37.67
N ILE A 865 4.42 -32.68 -37.92
CA ILE A 865 3.27 -33.57 -38.12
C ILE A 865 2.82 -33.58 -39.57
N ALA A 866 2.57 -34.79 -40.11
CA ALA A 866 2.08 -34.99 -41.46
C ALA A 866 0.85 -35.91 -41.50
N GLY A 867 -0.08 -35.63 -42.42
CA GLY A 867 -1.24 -36.48 -42.68
C GLY A 867 -2.37 -36.41 -41.64
N ALA A 868 -2.32 -35.46 -40.71
CA ALA A 868 -3.43 -35.18 -39.81
C ALA A 868 -4.56 -34.43 -40.53
N ALA A 869 -5.78 -34.57 -40.02
CA ALA A 869 -6.94 -33.87 -40.56
C ALA A 869 -6.86 -32.36 -40.30
N SER A 870 -7.49 -31.60 -41.19
CA SER A 870 -7.64 -30.16 -41.09
C SER A 870 -9.12 -29.81 -41.12
N ILE A 871 -9.52 -28.71 -40.49
CA ILE A 871 -10.88 -28.18 -40.59
C ILE A 871 -10.95 -27.04 -41.60
N GLU A 872 -12.14 -26.77 -42.13
CA GLU A 872 -12.40 -25.57 -42.92
C GLU A 872 -12.68 -24.40 -41.99
N VAL A 873 -12.00 -23.28 -42.25
CA VAL A 873 -12.17 -22.01 -41.53
C VAL A 873 -12.54 -20.94 -42.54
N THR A 874 -13.69 -20.33 -42.36
CA THR A 874 -14.19 -19.29 -43.27
C THR A 874 -13.43 -17.98 -43.04
N ARG A 875 -12.89 -17.40 -44.11
CA ARG A 875 -12.33 -16.04 -44.15
C ARG A 875 -13.08 -15.24 -45.24
N SER A 876 -13.34 -13.96 -45.07
CA SER A 876 -13.91 -13.11 -46.15
C SER A 876 -15.34 -13.49 -46.63
N ARG A 877 -16.35 -12.89 -46.02
CA ARG A 877 -17.79 -12.89 -46.31
C ARG A 877 -18.38 -14.23 -46.72
N GLY A 878 -17.96 -15.33 -46.09
CA GLY A 878 -18.43 -16.66 -46.50
C GLY A 878 -17.97 -17.10 -47.90
N THR A 879 -17.09 -16.32 -48.55
CA THR A 879 -16.67 -16.53 -49.95
C THR A 879 -15.32 -17.22 -50.09
N LYS A 880 -14.45 -17.16 -49.07
CA LYS A 880 -13.17 -17.90 -49.04
C LYS A 880 -13.16 -18.86 -47.85
N THR A 881 -12.79 -20.10 -48.10
CA THR A 881 -12.54 -21.08 -47.05
C THR A 881 -11.07 -21.44 -47.08
N ASP A 882 -10.48 -21.53 -45.89
CA ASP A 882 -9.12 -21.94 -45.67
C ASP A 882 -9.08 -23.25 -44.89
N ARG A 883 -7.97 -23.96 -44.97
CA ARG A 883 -7.75 -25.17 -44.18
C ARG A 883 -6.81 -24.88 -43.02
N MET A 884 -7.26 -25.16 -41.80
CA MET A 884 -6.44 -25.09 -40.60
C MET A 884 -6.05 -26.51 -40.18
N GLY A 885 -4.75 -26.79 -40.25
CA GLY A 885 -4.16 -28.06 -39.87
C GLY A 885 -3.89 -28.14 -38.36
N PRO A 886 -3.19 -29.18 -37.91
CA PRO A 886 -2.74 -29.28 -36.53
C PRO A 886 -1.64 -28.26 -36.20
N GLN A 887 -1.61 -27.80 -34.94
CA GLN A 887 -0.51 -27.00 -34.40
C GLN A 887 0.36 -27.87 -33.49
N VAL A 888 1.67 -27.65 -33.50
CA VAL A 888 2.66 -28.34 -32.66
C VAL A 888 3.51 -27.31 -31.96
N PHE A 889 3.45 -27.29 -30.63
CA PHE A 889 4.34 -26.50 -29.80
C PHE A 889 5.33 -27.42 -29.11
N ALA A 890 6.63 -27.16 -29.26
CA ALA A 890 7.65 -28.11 -28.84
C ALA A 890 8.85 -27.45 -28.17
N LYS A 891 9.32 -28.08 -27.08
CA LYS A 891 10.72 -28.00 -26.66
C LYS A 891 11.38 -29.28 -27.16
N SER A 892 12.02 -29.17 -28.32
CA SER A 892 12.52 -30.34 -29.05
C SER A 892 13.42 -31.21 -28.17
N GLY A 893 13.14 -32.51 -28.16
CA GLY A 893 13.83 -33.50 -27.33
C GLY A 893 13.24 -33.70 -25.94
N GLU A 894 12.28 -32.89 -25.49
CA GLU A 894 11.73 -32.96 -24.13
C GLU A 894 10.20 -33.10 -24.11
N VAL A 895 9.48 -32.14 -24.72
CA VAL A 895 8.02 -32.06 -24.66
C VAL A 895 7.43 -31.50 -25.94
N TYR A 896 6.30 -32.09 -26.37
CA TYR A 896 5.54 -31.72 -27.55
C TYR A 896 4.06 -31.67 -27.19
N ALA A 897 3.43 -30.52 -27.38
CA ALA A 897 2.00 -30.33 -27.29
C ALA A 897 1.43 -30.15 -28.69
N LEU A 898 0.43 -30.95 -29.07
CA LEU A 898 -0.17 -30.91 -30.39
C LEU A 898 -1.66 -30.64 -30.27
N TYR A 899 -2.17 -29.68 -31.02
CA TYR A 899 -3.60 -29.48 -31.18
C TYR A 899 -4.04 -30.09 -32.52
N LEU A 900 -5.00 -30.99 -32.45
CA LEU A 900 -5.65 -31.59 -33.61
C LEU A 900 -7.06 -30.98 -33.71
N PRO A 901 -7.34 -30.09 -34.69
CA PRO A 901 -8.67 -29.49 -34.82
C PRO A 901 -9.75 -30.50 -35.22
N SER A 902 -9.35 -31.65 -35.77
CA SER A 902 -10.14 -32.87 -35.90
C SER A 902 -9.25 -34.10 -35.78
N ALA A 903 -9.67 -35.11 -35.04
CA ALA A 903 -8.93 -36.36 -34.87
C ALA A 903 -9.40 -37.50 -35.81
N THR A 904 -10.08 -37.18 -36.91
CA THR A 904 -10.57 -38.16 -37.90
C THR A 904 -9.40 -38.83 -38.62
N SER A 905 -8.34 -38.06 -38.85
CA SER A 905 -6.99 -38.56 -39.11
C SER A 905 -6.03 -37.84 -38.14
N THR A 906 -5.29 -38.59 -37.35
CA THR A 906 -4.36 -38.04 -36.35
C THR A 906 -2.94 -37.87 -36.90
N GLY A 907 -2.67 -38.38 -38.12
CA GLY A 907 -1.39 -38.22 -38.79
C GLY A 907 -0.23 -38.97 -38.12
N ARG A 908 0.99 -38.57 -38.51
CA ARG A 908 2.25 -39.10 -37.98
C ARG A 908 3.16 -37.96 -37.56
N LEU A 909 3.77 -38.08 -36.39
CA LEU A 909 4.71 -37.11 -35.82
C LEU A 909 6.14 -37.57 -36.06
N ASP A 910 6.97 -36.67 -36.58
CA ASP A 910 8.40 -36.89 -36.75
C ASP A 910 9.14 -36.69 -35.43
N LEU A 911 9.55 -37.80 -34.81
CA LEU A 911 10.40 -37.85 -33.62
C LEU A 911 11.77 -38.46 -33.95
N SER A 912 12.20 -38.39 -35.22
CA SER A 912 13.46 -38.98 -35.68
C SER A 912 14.70 -38.41 -34.97
N ALA A 913 14.63 -37.15 -34.54
CA ALA A 913 15.70 -36.48 -33.80
C ALA A 913 15.65 -36.69 -32.27
N VAL A 914 14.67 -37.45 -31.75
CA VAL A 914 14.47 -37.66 -30.31
C VAL A 914 14.94 -39.05 -29.92
N GLU A 915 15.75 -39.17 -28.87
CA GLU A 915 16.20 -40.46 -28.36
C GLU A 915 15.34 -40.94 -27.18
N GLY A 916 15.30 -42.27 -26.98
CA GLY A 916 14.63 -42.87 -25.81
C GLY A 916 13.13 -43.06 -25.95
N SER A 917 12.49 -43.37 -24.82
CA SER A 917 11.06 -43.65 -24.73
C SER A 917 10.30 -42.41 -24.30
N LEU A 918 9.13 -42.22 -24.89
CA LEU A 918 8.22 -41.10 -24.62
C LEU A 918 6.85 -41.62 -24.21
N THR A 919 6.09 -40.80 -23.51
CA THR A 919 4.67 -41.05 -23.19
C THR A 919 3.79 -40.12 -23.97
N LEU A 920 2.71 -40.65 -24.55
CA LEU A 920 1.63 -39.90 -25.19
C LEU A 920 0.37 -39.94 -24.32
N ARG A 921 -0.22 -38.78 -24.09
CA ARG A 921 -1.50 -38.62 -23.38
C ARG A 921 -2.45 -37.74 -24.19
N TRP A 922 -3.75 -38.10 -24.16
CA TRP A 922 -4.81 -37.35 -24.82
C TRP A 922 -5.48 -36.42 -23.83
N TYR A 923 -5.58 -35.13 -24.15
CA TYR A 923 -6.29 -34.10 -23.40
C TYR A 923 -7.53 -33.67 -24.17
N ASN A 924 -8.69 -33.72 -23.51
CA ASN A 924 -9.97 -33.33 -24.08
C ASN A 924 -10.19 -31.82 -23.88
N PRO A 925 -10.07 -31.00 -24.94
CA PRO A 925 -10.18 -29.54 -24.83
C PRO A 925 -11.59 -29.06 -24.48
N ARG A 926 -12.62 -29.91 -24.62
CA ARG A 926 -14.01 -29.59 -24.23
C ARG A 926 -14.26 -29.73 -22.74
N GLY A 927 -13.50 -30.60 -22.07
CA GLY A 927 -13.73 -30.98 -20.68
C GLY A 927 -12.55 -30.70 -19.75
N GLY A 928 -11.45 -30.19 -20.28
CA GLY A 928 -10.28 -29.81 -19.51
C GLY A 928 -9.67 -30.95 -18.72
N ARG A 929 -9.46 -32.12 -19.32
CA ARG A 929 -8.85 -33.27 -18.62
C ARG A 929 -8.18 -34.24 -19.58
N PHE A 930 -7.19 -34.97 -19.07
CA PHE A 930 -6.64 -36.11 -19.78
C PHE A 930 -7.63 -37.29 -19.80
N GLU A 931 -7.74 -37.98 -20.93
CA GLU A 931 -8.65 -39.11 -21.14
C GLU A 931 -7.92 -40.29 -21.80
N GLY A 932 -8.43 -41.51 -21.58
CA GLY A 932 -7.84 -42.73 -22.13
C GLY A 932 -6.58 -43.21 -21.40
N LYS A 933 -5.89 -44.20 -22.00
CA LYS A 933 -4.63 -44.75 -21.47
C LYS A 933 -3.44 -43.96 -22.01
N THR A 934 -2.42 -43.82 -21.17
CA THR A 934 -1.10 -43.34 -21.63
C THR A 934 -0.51 -44.39 -22.57
N ALA A 935 -0.03 -43.95 -23.73
CA ALA A 935 0.65 -44.81 -24.69
C ALA A 935 2.16 -44.57 -24.62
N GLU A 936 2.96 -45.62 -24.86
CA GLU A 936 4.41 -45.50 -25.01
C GLU A 936 4.77 -45.31 -26.47
N LEU A 937 5.66 -44.36 -26.72
CA LEU A 937 6.26 -44.09 -28.02
C LEU A 937 7.77 -44.28 -27.93
N GLN A 938 8.36 -44.63 -29.06
CA GLN A 938 9.81 -44.76 -29.19
C GLN A 938 10.32 -43.68 -30.15
N GLY A 939 11.24 -42.84 -29.66
CA GLY A 939 11.96 -41.86 -30.48
C GLY A 939 12.88 -42.51 -31.51
N GLY A 940 13.45 -41.70 -32.41
CA GLY A 940 14.35 -42.14 -33.48
C GLY A 940 13.61 -42.51 -34.77
N GLN A 941 12.31 -42.23 -34.84
CA GLN A 941 11.47 -42.55 -36.00
C GLN A 941 10.24 -41.64 -36.08
N THR A 942 9.59 -41.64 -37.23
CA THR A 942 8.25 -41.04 -37.40
C THR A 942 7.18 -42.00 -36.88
N VAL A 943 6.38 -41.58 -35.91
CA VAL A 943 5.39 -42.42 -35.20
C VAL A 943 3.94 -42.01 -35.51
N PRO A 944 2.99 -42.95 -35.64
CA PRO A 944 1.57 -42.60 -35.67
C PRO A 944 1.10 -42.19 -34.26
N LEU A 945 0.19 -41.21 -34.16
CA LEU A 945 -0.36 -40.77 -32.86
C LEU A 945 -1.41 -41.75 -32.28
N GLY A 946 -1.97 -42.64 -33.12
CA GLY A 946 -3.05 -43.55 -32.75
C GLY A 946 -4.43 -42.89 -32.79
N SER A 947 -5.44 -43.54 -32.23
CA SER A 947 -6.81 -43.02 -32.18
C SER A 947 -7.08 -42.28 -30.86
N PRO A 948 -7.89 -41.21 -30.87
CA PRO A 948 -8.31 -40.58 -29.64
C PRO A 948 -9.18 -41.52 -28.80
N PRO A 949 -9.30 -41.28 -27.48
CA PRO A 949 -10.13 -42.11 -26.58
C PRO A 949 -11.59 -42.20 -27.00
N SER A 950 -12.14 -41.14 -27.59
CA SER A 950 -13.51 -41.06 -28.10
C SER A 950 -13.63 -39.96 -29.16
N SER A 951 -14.81 -39.84 -29.78
CA SER A 951 -15.18 -38.73 -30.67
C SER A 951 -14.09 -38.31 -31.65
N PRO A 952 -13.67 -39.18 -32.59
CA PRO A 952 -12.63 -38.84 -33.56
C PRO A 952 -13.03 -37.69 -34.49
N GLY A 953 -14.33 -37.38 -34.62
CA GLY A 953 -14.79 -36.19 -35.34
C GLY A 953 -14.35 -34.86 -34.72
N ASP A 954 -14.10 -34.84 -33.42
CA ASP A 954 -13.85 -33.63 -32.64
C ASP A 954 -12.36 -33.31 -32.48
N ASP A 955 -12.09 -32.16 -31.87
CA ASP A 955 -10.75 -31.66 -31.59
C ASP A 955 -10.09 -32.35 -30.40
N TRP A 956 -8.78 -32.49 -30.41
CA TRP A 956 -8.03 -33.13 -29.33
C TRP A 956 -6.67 -32.48 -29.15
N VAL A 957 -6.19 -32.46 -27.91
CA VAL A 957 -4.81 -32.07 -27.62
C VAL A 957 -4.04 -33.31 -27.26
N VAL A 958 -2.84 -33.46 -27.80
CA VAL A 958 -1.93 -34.58 -27.50
C VAL A 958 -0.71 -34.00 -26.81
N LEU A 959 -0.36 -34.56 -25.66
CA LEU A 959 0.87 -34.24 -24.95
C LEU A 959 1.82 -35.42 -25.02
N ILE A 960 3.02 -35.17 -25.55
CA ILE A 960 4.11 -36.13 -25.62
C ILE A 960 5.28 -35.61 -24.80
N THR A 961 5.76 -36.43 -23.86
CA THR A 961 6.88 -36.07 -22.97
C THR A 961 7.89 -37.20 -22.93
N THR A 962 9.18 -36.88 -22.83
CA THR A 962 10.21 -37.90 -22.55
C THR A 962 10.01 -38.51 -21.18
N VAL A 963 10.20 -39.83 -21.07
CA VAL A 963 10.25 -40.50 -19.77
C VAL A 963 11.57 -40.14 -19.11
N CYS A 964 11.53 -39.28 -18.08
CA CYS A 964 12.69 -39.06 -17.23
C CYS A 964 13.15 -40.42 -16.67
N ARG A 965 14.42 -40.74 -16.86
CA ARG A 965 15.03 -41.91 -16.21
C ARG A 965 15.24 -41.66 -14.72
#